data_AF-A0A7S6MKP6-F1
#
_entry.id   AF-A0A7S6MKP6-F1
#
_cell.length_a   1.000
_cell.length_b   1.000
_cell.length_c   1.000
_cell.angle_alpha   90.00
_cell.angle_beta   90.00
_cell.angle_gamma   90.00
#
_symmetry.space_group_name_H-M   'P 1'
#
loop_
_entity.id
_entity.type
_entity.pdbx_description
1 polymer ?
#
loop_
_entity_poly.entity_id
_entity_poly.type
_entity_poly.pdbx_seq_one_letter_code
_entity_poly.pdbx_strand_id
1 'polypeptide(L)'
;MAYKANPFLERMSERTTSDMDFARLFSPKILEKLAEDAFEGAVHIFRSAPGAGKTTLLRAFTPTALGAFWSSRHIPELTESFKHLVSRGVVDDQDGPQMLGVILSCASGYADLPPGAELANEGLFRALLDCRVVLRTLRSISALVGISSTEQLGAVRLTYGESAADLKCIPRHEDPRQLVAWAEQHEQRVYAQLDAFAGHQDASMPLHVRFESILWLQSVSFHFKDRIVAPRRLLMIDDLHKLRRKQRTLLIDELTVLRPTIPVWLAERASALGNDLLSQGARQGRDLREYALEDMWSGSKGTHQFMAFAQNILDRRMSLQDVVASSSFSQCLQSEYSPDEIREEVTRGIEAFNTEVRRHEGNVRYSEWLARAQQRVAEPTIEALIDMYVIRTWITRDEAKRQMTLDLALSMEELEDKDNSQVRGAAEIFIHDELKIPYYYGLERLCVLATSNIEELLSLAAALYVGLQAKQVLRKPQLVLSPSEQEKLLVEAAKRKREFIPKNHTEGSRAFRLLDSIGGFCREKTFQRNAPYAPGVTGIRLSQTEFAKLHSTSRALGGMGDILTRVLAECAADNLVVTKQSSASASRESGMIFYLNRTLCACYGLPVQMGGWQDVSVSELIDWMERGFVPNRRRKLEMS
;
A
#
# COMPACT_ATOMS: atom_id res chain seq x y z
N MET A 1 -35.02 -1.54 -11.53
CA MET A 1 -34.57 -1.27 -10.16
C MET A 1 -33.06 -1.44 -10.13
N ALA A 2 -32.31 -0.35 -10.19
CA ALA A 2 -30.85 -0.43 -10.15
C ALA A 2 -30.43 -0.93 -8.77
N TYR A 3 -29.68 -2.03 -8.72
CA TYR A 3 -28.87 -2.37 -7.55
C TYR A 3 -28.04 -1.11 -7.24
N LYS A 4 -28.35 -0.36 -6.18
CA LYS A 4 -27.49 0.75 -5.75
C LYS A 4 -26.13 0.14 -5.41
N ALA A 5 -25.15 0.39 -6.27
CA ALA A 5 -23.81 -0.15 -6.16
C ALA A 5 -23.20 0.18 -4.79
N ASN A 6 -22.41 -0.73 -4.25
CA ASN A 6 -21.66 -0.47 -3.03
C ASN A 6 -20.63 0.64 -3.32
N PRO A 7 -20.71 1.81 -2.67
CA PRO A 7 -19.89 2.97 -3.01
C PRO A 7 -18.40 2.75 -2.72
N PHE A 8 -18.05 1.71 -1.96
CA PHE A 8 -16.68 1.33 -1.66
C PHE A 8 -16.05 0.38 -2.70
N LEU A 9 -16.84 -0.22 -3.59
CA LEU A 9 -16.33 -1.08 -4.67
C LEU A 9 -15.97 -0.30 -5.95
N GLU A 10 -16.40 0.96 -6.06
CA GLU A 10 -16.10 1.80 -7.24
C GLU A 10 -14.64 2.29 -7.25
N ARG A 11 -13.92 1.95 -8.33
CA ARG A 11 -12.50 2.24 -8.50
C ARG A 11 -12.27 3.61 -9.15
N MET A 12 -11.67 4.53 -8.38
CA MET A 12 -11.43 5.92 -8.81
C MET A 12 -10.35 6.08 -9.88
N SER A 13 -9.46 5.12 -10.03
CA SER A 13 -8.42 5.14 -11.07
C SER A 13 -8.96 4.75 -12.44
N GLU A 14 -10.14 4.14 -12.51
CA GLU A 14 -10.74 3.69 -13.77
C GLU A 14 -11.41 4.86 -14.51
N ARG A 15 -11.25 4.91 -15.84
CA ARG A 15 -11.82 5.95 -16.71
C ARG A 15 -13.36 5.95 -16.77
N THR A 16 -13.99 5.00 -16.10
CA THR A 16 -15.45 4.85 -15.98
C THR A 16 -16.08 5.85 -15.02
N THR A 17 -15.33 6.36 -14.03
CA THR A 17 -15.82 7.40 -13.11
C THR A 17 -15.73 8.78 -13.76
N SER A 18 -16.79 9.59 -13.69
CA SER A 18 -16.77 10.96 -14.20
C SER A 18 -15.73 11.80 -13.46
N ASP A 19 -15.13 12.79 -14.10
CA ASP A 19 -14.10 13.62 -13.45
C ASP A 19 -14.68 14.48 -12.30
N MET A 20 -15.99 14.76 -12.35
CA MET A 20 -16.72 15.42 -11.26
C MET A 20 -16.85 14.51 -10.03
N ASP A 21 -17.20 13.24 -10.24
CA ASP A 21 -17.27 12.26 -9.15
C ASP A 21 -15.87 11.97 -8.60
N PHE A 22 -14.86 11.95 -9.47
CA PHE A 22 -13.47 11.89 -9.07
C PHE A 22 -13.09 13.03 -8.12
N ALA A 23 -13.39 14.28 -8.49
CA ALA A 23 -13.10 15.44 -7.65
C ALA A 23 -13.77 15.32 -6.28
N ARG A 24 -15.06 14.92 -6.23
CA ARG A 24 -15.84 14.72 -4.99
C ARG A 24 -15.23 13.68 -4.05
N LEU A 25 -14.72 12.58 -4.59
CA LEU A 25 -14.20 11.45 -3.84
C LEU A 25 -12.70 11.54 -3.51
N PHE A 26 -11.96 12.40 -4.21
CA PHE A 26 -10.53 12.58 -3.96
C PHE A 26 -10.28 13.25 -2.60
N SER A 27 -9.45 12.61 -1.78
CA SER A 27 -9.06 13.16 -0.47
C SER A 27 -7.79 14.02 -0.61
N PRO A 28 -7.83 15.31 -0.27
CA PRO A 28 -6.72 16.22 -0.47
C PRO A 28 -5.59 16.06 0.56
N LYS A 29 -5.82 15.36 1.67
CA LYS A 29 -4.81 15.19 2.72
C LYS A 29 -3.54 14.47 2.23
N ILE A 30 -3.61 13.72 1.14
CA ILE A 30 -2.42 13.14 0.50
C ILE A 30 -1.48 14.24 -0.04
N LEU A 31 -2.02 15.38 -0.48
CA LEU A 31 -1.26 16.51 -1.00
C LEU A 31 -0.46 17.22 0.10
N GLU A 32 -0.94 17.19 1.34
CA GLU A 32 -0.20 17.72 2.50
C GLU A 32 1.08 16.93 2.79
N LYS A 33 1.10 15.65 2.38
CA LYS A 33 2.23 14.74 2.60
C LYS A 33 3.23 14.70 1.44
N LEU A 34 2.82 15.13 0.26
CA LEU A 34 3.76 15.28 -0.84
C LEU A 34 4.76 16.37 -0.50
N ALA A 35 6.05 16.04 -0.55
CA ALA A 35 7.10 17.03 -0.38
C ALA A 35 6.92 18.18 -1.41
N GLU A 36 7.22 19.41 -1.00
CA GLU A 36 7.11 20.59 -1.88
C GLU A 36 7.95 20.44 -3.15
N ASP A 37 9.10 19.80 -2.96
CA ASP A 37 10.09 19.51 -3.97
C ASP A 37 9.58 18.54 -5.07
N ALA A 38 8.47 17.83 -4.84
CA ALA A 38 7.86 16.92 -5.82
C ALA A 38 7.33 17.65 -7.06
N PHE A 39 7.17 18.98 -7.00
CA PHE A 39 6.70 19.81 -8.11
C PHE A 39 7.82 20.61 -8.79
N GLU A 40 9.07 20.39 -8.39
CA GLU A 40 10.26 21.01 -8.95
C GLU A 40 10.87 20.15 -10.07
N GLY A 41 11.79 20.72 -10.85
CA GLY A 41 12.50 20.00 -11.90
C GLY A 41 13.43 18.92 -11.34
N ALA A 42 12.98 17.66 -11.37
CA ALA A 42 13.76 16.47 -11.09
C ALA A 42 12.99 15.20 -11.50
N VAL A 43 13.63 14.03 -11.35
CA VAL A 43 12.98 12.73 -11.47
C VAL A 43 12.49 12.28 -10.09
N HIS A 44 11.20 12.01 -9.97
CA HIS A 44 10.52 11.61 -8.74
C HIS A 44 9.94 10.21 -8.90
N ILE A 45 10.45 9.23 -8.15
CA ILE A 45 9.97 7.85 -8.20
C ILE A 45 9.00 7.60 -7.04
N PHE A 46 7.74 7.30 -7.36
CA PHE A 46 6.71 6.89 -6.42
C PHE A 46 6.63 5.35 -6.36
N ARG A 47 7.02 4.77 -5.22
CA ARG A 47 6.97 3.32 -4.96
C ARG A 47 5.88 3.00 -3.95
N SER A 48 5.09 1.97 -4.24
CA SER A 48 4.18 1.38 -3.24
C SER A 48 3.67 0.02 -3.71
N ALA A 49 3.08 -0.75 -2.81
CA ALA A 49 2.22 -1.88 -3.16
C ALA A 49 1.06 -1.45 -4.10
N PRO A 50 0.50 -2.38 -4.90
CA PRO A 50 -0.74 -2.18 -5.64
C PRO A 50 -1.86 -1.73 -4.71
N GLY A 51 -2.77 -0.88 -5.20
CA GLY A 51 -3.92 -0.43 -4.41
C GLY A 51 -3.67 0.74 -3.46
N ALA A 52 -2.41 1.16 -3.24
CA ALA A 52 -2.10 2.30 -2.36
C ALA A 52 -2.48 3.69 -2.92
N GLY A 53 -2.99 3.77 -4.15
CA GLY A 53 -3.51 5.02 -4.74
C GLY A 53 -2.57 5.80 -5.67
N LYS A 54 -1.47 5.22 -6.16
CA LYS A 54 -0.54 5.86 -7.11
C LYS A 54 -1.25 6.42 -8.36
N THR A 55 -2.02 5.59 -9.05
CA THR A 55 -2.76 5.99 -10.25
C THR A 55 -3.83 7.04 -9.94
N THR A 56 -4.49 6.95 -8.78
CA THR A 56 -5.44 7.99 -8.31
C THR A 56 -4.73 9.32 -8.08
N LEU A 57 -3.53 9.30 -7.50
CA LEU A 57 -2.71 10.49 -7.30
C LEU A 57 -2.31 11.11 -8.63
N LEU A 58 -1.81 10.31 -9.59
CA LEU A 58 -1.43 10.79 -10.93
C LEU A 58 -2.65 11.35 -11.69
N ARG A 59 -3.82 10.70 -11.56
CA ARG A 59 -5.08 11.18 -12.15
C ARG A 59 -5.47 12.56 -11.63
N ALA A 60 -5.18 12.89 -10.37
CA ALA A 60 -5.57 14.18 -9.78
C ALA A 60 -4.93 15.39 -10.49
N PHE A 61 -3.81 15.19 -11.18
CA PHE A 61 -3.11 16.25 -11.90
C PHE A 61 -3.36 16.23 -13.41
N THR A 62 -4.28 15.40 -13.91
CA THR A 62 -4.66 15.46 -15.32
C THR A 62 -5.52 16.69 -15.59
N PRO A 63 -5.50 17.26 -16.81
CA PRO A 63 -6.24 18.49 -17.11
C PRO A 63 -7.74 18.39 -16.84
N THR A 64 -8.34 17.22 -17.09
CA THR A 64 -9.78 17.03 -16.88
C THR A 64 -10.14 16.99 -15.40
N ALA A 65 -9.31 16.35 -14.56
CA ALA A 65 -9.48 16.35 -13.11
C ALA A 65 -9.26 17.75 -12.52
N LEU A 66 -8.21 18.47 -12.95
CA LEU A 66 -7.95 19.84 -12.53
C LEU A 66 -9.09 20.78 -12.95
N GLY A 67 -9.62 20.61 -14.17
CA GLY A 67 -10.81 21.31 -14.63
C GLY A 67 -12.05 21.04 -13.77
N ALA A 68 -12.25 19.79 -13.34
CA ALA A 68 -13.34 19.41 -12.45
C ALA A 68 -13.20 20.00 -11.03
N PHE A 69 -11.98 20.06 -10.48
CA PHE A 69 -11.72 20.76 -9.22
C PHE A 69 -12.03 22.25 -9.33
N TRP A 70 -11.62 22.89 -10.44
CA TRP A 70 -11.85 24.32 -10.66
C TRP A 70 -13.32 24.67 -10.92
N SER A 71 -14.05 23.86 -11.69
CA SER A 71 -15.49 24.03 -11.91
C SER A 71 -16.30 23.87 -10.63
N SER A 72 -15.80 23.05 -9.71
CA SER A 72 -16.44 22.72 -8.44
C SER A 72 -15.95 23.53 -7.24
N ARG A 73 -15.17 24.60 -7.47
CA ARG A 73 -14.50 25.36 -6.40
C ARG A 73 -15.43 25.97 -5.34
N HIS A 74 -16.69 26.23 -5.71
CA HIS A 74 -17.71 26.79 -4.82
C HIS A 74 -18.47 25.73 -4.01
N ILE A 75 -18.19 24.43 -4.24
CA ILE A 75 -18.81 23.35 -3.48
C ILE A 75 -18.09 23.25 -2.13
N PRO A 76 -18.81 23.36 -0.99
CA PRO A 76 -18.20 23.36 0.35
C PRO A 76 -17.29 22.15 0.61
N GLU A 77 -17.71 20.95 0.17
CA GLU A 77 -16.99 19.67 0.32
C GLU A 77 -15.64 19.62 -0.42
N LEU A 78 -15.45 20.51 -1.40
CA LEU A 78 -14.29 20.57 -2.28
C LEU A 78 -13.41 21.80 -2.03
N THR A 79 -13.86 22.70 -1.17
CA THR A 79 -13.14 23.94 -0.85
C THR A 79 -11.77 23.65 -0.24
N GLU A 80 -11.67 22.64 0.64
CA GLU A 80 -10.38 22.20 1.22
C GLU A 80 -9.43 21.70 0.13
N SER A 81 -9.89 20.79 -0.72
CA SER A 81 -9.09 20.25 -1.83
C SER A 81 -8.62 21.32 -2.79
N PHE A 82 -9.50 22.26 -3.13
CA PHE A 82 -9.20 23.36 -4.00
C PHE A 82 -8.12 24.29 -3.42
N LYS A 83 -8.22 24.64 -2.13
CA LYS A 83 -7.20 25.47 -1.46
C LYS A 83 -5.81 24.86 -1.50
N HIS A 84 -5.68 23.54 -1.33
CA HIS A 84 -4.38 22.87 -1.43
C HIS A 84 -3.81 22.87 -2.86
N LEU A 85 -4.67 22.72 -3.87
CA LEU A 85 -4.24 22.80 -5.28
C LEU A 85 -3.78 24.22 -5.64
N VAL A 86 -4.45 25.24 -5.11
CA VAL A 86 -4.08 26.65 -5.25
C VAL A 86 -2.76 26.95 -4.53
N SER A 87 -2.59 26.48 -3.29
CA SER A 87 -1.35 26.71 -2.53
C SER A 87 -0.12 26.08 -3.19
N ARG A 88 -0.31 25.03 -3.99
CA ARG A 88 0.76 24.38 -4.76
C ARG A 88 0.97 25.02 -6.15
N GLY A 89 0.19 26.04 -6.51
CA GLY A 89 0.23 26.71 -7.81
C GLY A 89 -0.11 25.79 -8.99
N VAL A 90 -0.93 24.76 -8.73
CA VAL A 90 -1.39 23.79 -9.74
C VAL A 90 -2.62 24.35 -10.46
N VAL A 91 -3.47 25.04 -9.70
CA VAL A 91 -4.67 25.73 -10.18
C VAL A 91 -4.65 27.17 -9.66
N ASP A 92 -5.08 28.10 -10.49
CA ASP A 92 -5.36 29.48 -10.09
C ASP A 92 -6.87 29.68 -9.92
N ASP A 93 -7.26 30.56 -8.99
CA ASP A 93 -8.67 30.81 -8.68
C ASP A 93 -9.41 31.46 -9.86
N GLN A 94 -8.74 32.36 -10.59
CA GLN A 94 -9.31 33.13 -11.69
C GLN A 94 -9.00 32.49 -13.05
N ASP A 95 -7.75 32.11 -13.28
CA ASP A 95 -7.25 31.66 -14.58
C ASP A 95 -7.37 30.15 -14.81
N GLY A 96 -7.82 29.39 -13.80
CA GLY A 96 -8.01 27.94 -13.92
C GLY A 96 -6.70 27.15 -13.83
N PRO A 97 -6.64 25.92 -14.37
CA PRO A 97 -5.47 25.06 -14.24
C PRO A 97 -4.19 25.68 -14.84
N GLN A 98 -3.15 25.81 -14.01
CA GLN A 98 -1.85 26.38 -14.39
C GLN A 98 -0.81 25.31 -14.75
N MET A 99 -1.12 24.05 -14.47
CA MET A 99 -0.26 22.90 -14.72
C MET A 99 -0.86 21.97 -15.77
N LEU A 100 -0.04 21.62 -16.77
CA LEU A 100 -0.36 20.59 -17.75
C LEU A 100 0.25 19.25 -17.30
N GLY A 101 -0.57 18.42 -16.64
CA GLY A 101 -0.19 17.04 -16.31
C GLY A 101 -0.37 16.10 -17.50
N VAL A 102 0.72 15.49 -17.96
CA VAL A 102 0.72 14.54 -19.07
C VAL A 102 0.92 13.13 -18.51
N ILE A 103 -0.14 12.31 -18.53
CA ILE A 103 -0.08 10.93 -18.04
C ILE A 103 0.16 9.91 -19.18
N LEU A 104 1.08 9.00 -18.92
CA LEU A 104 1.48 7.91 -19.80
C LEU A 104 1.47 6.59 -19.01
N SER A 105 0.85 5.54 -19.52
CA SER A 105 0.89 4.20 -18.89
C SER A 105 1.82 3.27 -19.67
N CYS A 106 2.79 2.68 -18.96
CA CYS A 106 3.71 1.68 -19.50
C CYS A 106 3.03 0.33 -19.83
N ALA A 107 1.77 0.13 -19.44
CA ALA A 107 0.99 -1.04 -19.84
C ALA A 107 0.59 -1.03 -21.34
N SER A 108 0.82 0.08 -22.05
CA SER A 108 0.35 0.30 -23.43
C SER A 108 1.22 -0.42 -24.51
N GLY A 109 1.63 -1.68 -24.31
CA GLY A 109 2.35 -2.44 -25.35
C GLY A 109 3.84 -2.10 -25.53
N TYR A 110 4.48 -1.44 -24.55
CA TYR A 110 5.95 -1.26 -24.56
C TYR A 110 6.71 -2.58 -24.38
N ALA A 111 6.06 -3.58 -23.78
CA ALA A 111 6.61 -4.91 -23.58
C ALA A 111 6.70 -5.72 -24.89
N ASP A 112 5.94 -5.34 -25.92
CA ASP A 112 5.89 -6.00 -27.23
C ASP A 112 7.18 -5.74 -28.03
N LEU A 113 7.96 -4.73 -27.64
CA LEU A 113 9.29 -4.49 -28.20
C LEU A 113 10.22 -5.69 -27.92
N PRO A 114 11.00 -6.15 -28.93
CA PRO A 114 11.84 -7.33 -28.83
C PRO A 114 12.89 -7.19 -27.72
N PRO A 115 13.16 -8.28 -26.97
CA PRO A 115 14.20 -8.28 -25.96
C PRO A 115 15.59 -8.29 -26.65
N GLY A 116 16.41 -7.25 -26.44
CA GLY A 116 17.78 -7.24 -26.97
C GLY A 116 18.59 -6.02 -26.51
N ALA A 117 19.92 -6.14 -26.53
CA ALA A 117 20.87 -5.05 -26.26
C ALA A 117 21.35 -4.34 -27.54
N GLU A 118 20.63 -4.52 -28.64
CA GLU A 118 20.96 -3.85 -29.89
C GLU A 118 20.55 -2.38 -29.78
N LEU A 119 21.45 -1.47 -30.17
CA LEU A 119 21.17 -0.03 -30.24
C LEU A 119 19.84 0.27 -30.96
N ALA A 120 19.48 -0.57 -31.93
CA ALA A 120 18.24 -0.49 -32.66
C ALA A 120 16.99 -0.59 -31.77
N ASN A 121 16.98 -1.56 -30.84
CA ASN A 121 15.84 -1.80 -29.96
C ASN A 121 15.67 -0.69 -28.90
N GLU A 122 16.79 -0.14 -28.42
CA GLU A 122 16.75 1.02 -27.53
C GLU A 122 16.24 2.27 -28.27
N GLY A 123 16.68 2.47 -29.52
CA GLY A 123 16.23 3.58 -30.35
C GLY A 123 14.73 3.51 -30.69
N LEU A 124 14.20 2.31 -30.94
CA LEU A 124 12.76 2.10 -31.12
C LEU A 124 11.97 2.37 -29.84
N PHE A 125 12.49 1.97 -28.68
CA PHE A 125 11.85 2.28 -27.39
C PHE A 125 11.80 3.79 -27.13
N ARG A 126 12.91 4.51 -27.38
CA ARG A 126 12.97 5.97 -27.28
C ARG A 126 11.98 6.65 -28.24
N ALA A 127 11.96 6.23 -29.50
CA ALA A 127 11.06 6.77 -30.51
C ALA A 127 9.58 6.55 -30.13
N LEU A 128 9.22 5.36 -29.65
CA LEU A 128 7.86 5.04 -29.22
C LEU A 128 7.44 5.86 -28.00
N LEU A 129 8.33 6.00 -27.00
CA LEU A 129 8.06 6.84 -25.83
C LEU A 129 7.85 8.29 -26.26
N ASP A 130 8.73 8.81 -27.13
CA ASP A 130 8.69 10.20 -27.56
C ASP A 130 7.41 10.54 -28.32
N CYS A 131 7.01 9.68 -29.28
CA CYS A 131 5.74 9.84 -30.01
C CYS A 131 4.56 9.88 -29.05
N ARG A 132 4.52 8.98 -28.07
CA ARG A 132 3.40 8.88 -27.13
C ARG A 132 3.34 10.06 -26.16
N VAL A 133 4.48 10.59 -25.71
CA VAL A 133 4.49 11.81 -24.90
C VAL A 133 3.95 12.98 -25.71
N VAL A 134 4.35 13.16 -26.97
CA VAL A 134 3.81 14.21 -27.84
C VAL A 134 2.30 14.05 -28.03
N LEU A 135 1.83 12.87 -28.40
CA LEU A 135 0.39 12.59 -28.59
C LEU A 135 -0.42 12.81 -27.31
N ARG A 136 0.09 12.35 -26.16
CA ARG A 136 -0.59 12.54 -24.86
C ARG A 136 -0.59 13.98 -24.43
N THR A 137 0.46 14.75 -24.71
CA THR A 137 0.53 16.18 -24.42
C THR A 137 -0.51 16.96 -25.23
N LEU A 138 -0.59 16.72 -26.54
CA LEU A 138 -1.56 17.40 -27.41
C LEU A 138 -3.01 17.05 -27.06
N ARG A 139 -3.27 15.78 -26.69
CA ARG A 139 -4.59 15.37 -26.15
C ARG A 139 -4.89 16.05 -24.81
N SER A 140 -3.90 16.18 -23.94
CA SER A 140 -4.04 16.86 -22.63
C SER A 140 -4.34 18.35 -22.79
N ILE A 141 -3.69 19.02 -23.74
CA ILE A 141 -3.98 20.41 -24.13
C ILE A 141 -5.40 20.53 -24.67
N SER A 142 -5.80 19.64 -25.57
CA SER A 142 -7.15 19.64 -26.16
C SER A 142 -8.21 19.54 -25.06
N ALA A 143 -8.01 18.61 -24.13
CA ALA A 143 -8.89 18.42 -22.99
C ALA A 143 -8.94 19.64 -22.06
N LEU A 144 -7.79 20.29 -21.80
CA LEU A 144 -7.70 21.47 -20.96
C LEU A 144 -8.47 22.66 -21.54
N VAL A 145 -8.37 22.86 -22.85
CA VAL A 145 -8.95 23.99 -23.57
C VAL A 145 -10.41 23.73 -23.98
N GLY A 146 -10.92 22.50 -23.78
CA GLY A 146 -12.28 22.12 -24.14
C GLY A 146 -12.46 21.85 -25.64
N ILE A 147 -11.41 21.41 -26.31
CA ILE A 147 -11.41 21.02 -27.73
C ILE A 147 -11.65 19.52 -27.84
N SER A 148 -12.66 19.13 -28.62
CA SER A 148 -13.09 17.73 -28.75
C SER A 148 -12.59 17.04 -30.01
N SER A 149 -12.15 17.79 -31.04
CA SER A 149 -11.68 17.24 -32.31
C SER A 149 -10.26 17.68 -32.67
N THR A 150 -9.53 16.83 -33.38
CA THR A 150 -8.18 17.14 -33.89
C THR A 150 -8.18 18.32 -34.87
N GLU A 151 -9.28 18.56 -35.58
CA GLU A 151 -9.42 19.70 -36.49
C GLU A 151 -9.42 21.04 -35.73
N GLN A 152 -10.11 21.09 -34.60
CA GLN A 152 -10.17 22.26 -33.72
C GLN A 152 -8.84 22.53 -33.01
N LEU A 153 -7.92 21.56 -32.97
CA LEU A 153 -6.58 21.73 -32.39
C LEU A 153 -5.76 22.79 -33.12
N GLY A 154 -6.07 23.10 -34.39
CA GLY A 154 -5.45 24.19 -35.14
C GLY A 154 -5.69 25.58 -34.54
N ALA A 155 -6.61 25.74 -33.59
CA ALA A 155 -6.78 26.96 -32.82
C ALA A 155 -5.68 27.18 -31.76
N VAL A 156 -4.87 26.17 -31.48
CA VAL A 156 -3.70 26.25 -30.60
C VAL A 156 -2.45 26.46 -31.44
N ARG A 157 -1.61 27.41 -31.05
CA ARG A 157 -0.31 27.66 -31.68
C ARG A 157 0.82 27.21 -30.75
N LEU A 158 1.81 26.52 -31.32
CA LEU A 158 3.01 26.09 -30.60
C LEU A 158 4.14 27.08 -30.84
N THR A 159 4.81 27.47 -29.76
CA THR A 159 6.05 28.24 -29.79
C THR A 159 7.13 27.49 -29.01
N TYR A 160 8.39 27.72 -29.35
CA TYR A 160 9.51 26.95 -28.81
C TYR A 160 10.56 27.88 -28.21
N GLY A 161 10.99 27.58 -26.99
CA GLY A 161 12.11 28.27 -26.33
C GLY A 161 13.47 27.83 -26.88
N GLU A 162 14.54 28.48 -26.39
CA GLU A 162 15.92 28.22 -26.82
C GLU A 162 16.36 26.77 -26.62
N SER A 163 15.87 26.10 -25.57
CA SER A 163 16.15 24.69 -25.28
C SER A 163 15.61 23.71 -26.35
N ALA A 164 14.73 24.17 -27.25
CA ALA A 164 14.27 23.38 -28.39
C ALA A 164 15.31 23.28 -29.51
N ALA A 165 16.38 24.09 -29.49
CA ALA A 165 17.43 24.05 -30.50
C ALA A 165 18.13 22.68 -30.56
N ASP A 166 18.14 21.96 -29.44
CA ASP A 166 18.75 20.64 -29.31
C ASP A 166 17.88 19.49 -29.83
N LEU A 167 16.62 19.73 -30.20
CA LEU A 167 15.73 18.70 -30.75
C LEU A 167 16.19 18.27 -32.14
N LYS A 168 16.39 16.96 -32.34
CA LYS A 168 16.84 16.39 -33.62
C LYS A 168 15.73 15.56 -34.28
N CYS A 169 15.02 14.78 -33.48
CA CYS A 169 14.05 13.81 -33.96
C CYS A 169 12.61 14.34 -33.90
N ILE A 170 12.26 15.10 -32.85
CA ILE A 170 10.92 15.70 -32.72
C ILE A 170 10.88 17.03 -33.50
N PRO A 171 10.00 17.17 -34.50
CA PRO A 171 9.95 18.39 -35.31
C PRO A 171 9.36 19.57 -34.54
N ARG A 172 9.69 20.78 -34.98
CA ARG A 172 9.27 22.05 -34.36
C ARG A 172 8.16 22.72 -35.17
N HIS A 173 7.03 22.02 -35.34
CA HIS A 173 5.89 22.57 -36.07
C HIS A 173 5.10 23.56 -35.21
N GLU A 174 4.76 24.72 -35.78
CA GLU A 174 3.87 25.67 -35.09
C GLU A 174 2.42 25.15 -35.00
N ASP A 175 1.99 24.38 -36.00
CA ASP A 175 0.67 23.76 -36.04
C ASP A 175 0.70 22.40 -35.34
N PRO A 176 -0.01 22.23 -34.20
CA PRO A 176 -0.04 20.97 -33.47
C PRO A 176 -0.60 19.80 -34.28
N ARG A 177 -1.41 20.04 -35.33
CA ARG A 177 -1.94 18.97 -36.20
C ARG A 177 -0.82 18.26 -36.97
N GLN A 178 0.22 19.00 -37.35
CA GLN A 178 1.40 18.43 -38.02
C GLN A 178 2.18 17.52 -37.07
N LEU A 179 2.26 17.88 -35.78
CA LEU A 179 2.86 17.01 -34.76
C LEU A 179 2.05 15.75 -34.49
N VAL A 180 0.72 15.84 -34.47
CA VAL A 180 -0.14 14.64 -34.36
C VAL A 180 0.15 13.70 -35.53
N ALA A 181 0.10 14.20 -36.76
CA ALA A 181 0.37 13.40 -37.95
C ALA A 181 1.78 12.79 -37.94
N TRP A 182 2.80 13.57 -37.54
CA TRP A 182 4.16 13.08 -37.39
C TRP A 182 4.25 11.93 -36.36
N ALA A 183 3.67 12.12 -35.18
CA ALA A 183 3.77 11.14 -34.09
C ALA A 183 2.98 9.87 -34.38
N GLU A 184 1.78 9.97 -34.98
CA GLU A 184 0.99 8.80 -35.40
C GLU A 184 1.71 8.01 -36.49
N GLN A 185 2.28 8.70 -37.49
CA GLN A 185 3.06 8.05 -38.55
C GLN A 185 4.33 7.40 -38.00
N HIS A 186 5.02 8.04 -37.06
CA HIS A 186 6.22 7.48 -36.43
C HIS A 186 5.89 6.27 -35.54
N GLU A 187 4.81 6.32 -34.75
CA GLU A 187 4.35 5.17 -33.97
C GLU A 187 3.97 3.99 -34.89
N GLN A 188 3.25 4.24 -35.99
CA GLN A 188 2.93 3.21 -36.98
C GLN A 188 4.19 2.59 -37.61
N ARG A 189 5.20 3.40 -37.93
CA ARG A 189 6.49 2.89 -38.44
C ARG A 189 7.20 2.02 -37.43
N VAL A 190 7.20 2.38 -36.14
CA VAL A 190 7.77 1.54 -35.07
C VAL A 190 7.08 0.18 -35.05
N TYR A 191 5.74 0.15 -35.08
CA TYR A 191 4.99 -1.12 -35.10
C TYR A 191 5.20 -1.94 -36.38
N ALA A 192 5.21 -1.30 -37.56
CA ALA A 192 5.47 -1.99 -38.82
C ALA A 192 6.84 -2.69 -38.83
N GLN A 193 7.83 -2.12 -38.14
CA GLN A 193 9.15 -2.75 -37.98
C GLN A 193 9.12 -3.95 -37.02
N LEU A 194 8.26 -3.94 -35.99
CA LEU A 194 8.04 -5.10 -35.13
C LEU A 194 7.39 -6.26 -35.89
N ASP A 195 6.49 -5.95 -36.82
CA ASP A 195 5.84 -6.96 -37.66
C ASP A 195 6.78 -7.49 -38.78
N ALA A 196 7.73 -6.68 -39.24
CA ALA A 196 8.69 -7.03 -40.30
C ALA A 196 9.82 -7.99 -39.86
N PHE A 197 9.66 -8.69 -38.73
CA PHE A 197 10.63 -9.62 -38.12
C PHE A 197 10.86 -10.92 -38.95
N ALA A 198 11.34 -10.77 -40.19
CA ALA A 198 12.03 -11.76 -41.02
C ALA A 198 12.68 -11.10 -42.27
N GLY A 199 13.67 -10.21 -42.08
CA GLY A 199 14.75 -10.10 -43.08
C GLY A 199 14.99 -8.78 -43.82
N HIS A 200 14.30 -7.67 -43.56
CA HIS A 200 14.60 -6.40 -44.23
C HIS A 200 14.66 -5.22 -43.24
N GLN A 201 15.87 -4.84 -42.83
CA GLN A 201 16.12 -3.57 -42.15
C GLN A 201 16.08 -2.45 -43.20
N ASP A 202 14.99 -1.70 -43.26
CA ASP A 202 14.90 -0.51 -44.11
C ASP A 202 15.80 0.61 -43.57
N ALA A 203 16.48 1.34 -44.46
CA ALA A 203 17.37 2.47 -44.14
C ALA A 203 16.65 3.72 -43.57
N SER A 204 15.35 3.63 -43.29
CA SER A 204 14.48 4.72 -42.82
C SER A 204 14.04 4.59 -41.35
N MET A 205 14.80 3.84 -40.55
CA MET A 205 14.50 3.59 -39.14
C MET A 205 14.44 4.89 -38.32
N PRO A 206 13.33 5.18 -37.59
CA PRO A 206 13.28 6.27 -36.63
C PRO A 206 14.06 5.86 -35.37
N LEU A 207 15.39 5.99 -35.43
CA LEU A 207 16.28 5.68 -34.30
C LEU A 207 16.53 6.95 -33.51
N HIS A 208 15.79 7.11 -32.42
CA HIS A 208 16.05 8.18 -31.47
C HIS A 208 17.27 7.80 -30.62
N VAL A 209 18.18 8.77 -30.43
CA VAL A 209 19.43 8.54 -29.67
C VAL A 209 19.22 8.78 -28.17
N ARG A 210 18.20 9.56 -27.81
CA ARG A 210 17.81 9.91 -26.43
C ARG A 210 16.29 10.11 -26.34
N PHE A 211 15.74 10.14 -25.14
CA PHE A 211 14.36 10.58 -24.90
C PHE A 211 14.19 12.09 -25.12
N GLU A 212 13.92 12.50 -26.35
CA GLU A 212 13.78 13.92 -26.71
C GLU A 212 12.46 14.54 -26.25
N SER A 213 11.46 13.72 -25.93
CA SER A 213 10.14 14.21 -25.53
C SER A 213 10.15 15.05 -24.26
N ILE A 214 11.09 14.82 -23.34
CA ILE A 214 11.25 15.62 -22.14
C ILE A 214 11.81 17.00 -22.49
N LEU A 215 12.82 17.04 -23.37
CA LEU A 215 13.38 18.30 -23.90
C LEU A 215 12.33 19.08 -24.68
N TRP A 216 11.50 18.38 -25.44
CA TRP A 216 10.39 18.99 -26.18
C TRP A 216 9.33 19.54 -25.21
N LEU A 217 8.90 18.78 -24.21
CA LEU A 217 7.85 19.19 -23.29
C LEU A 217 8.25 20.41 -22.43
N GLN A 218 9.53 20.51 -22.04
CA GLN A 218 10.03 21.66 -21.29
C GLN A 218 10.29 22.91 -22.16
N SER A 219 10.39 22.75 -23.48
CA SER A 219 10.71 23.86 -24.41
C SER A 219 9.47 24.39 -25.15
N VAL A 220 8.41 23.61 -25.26
CA VAL A 220 7.18 23.99 -25.97
C VAL A 220 6.25 24.83 -25.10
N SER A 221 5.76 25.93 -25.66
CA SER A 221 4.73 26.79 -25.10
C SER A 221 3.46 26.73 -25.95
N PHE A 222 2.30 26.67 -25.28
CA PHE A 222 1.00 26.51 -25.92
C PHE A 222 0.23 27.83 -25.84
N HIS A 223 -0.13 28.38 -27.00
CA HIS A 223 -0.91 29.60 -27.10
C HIS A 223 -2.33 29.27 -27.57
N PHE A 224 -3.33 29.74 -26.84
CA PHE A 224 -4.74 29.65 -27.22
C PHE A 224 -5.43 30.99 -26.96
N LYS A 225 -6.12 31.54 -27.97
CA LYS A 225 -6.73 32.88 -27.90
C LYS A 225 -5.74 33.94 -27.38
N ASP A 226 -4.52 33.93 -27.92
CA ASP A 226 -3.39 34.82 -27.58
C ASP A 226 -2.92 34.78 -26.12
N ARG A 227 -3.30 33.75 -25.35
CA ARG A 227 -2.83 33.52 -23.98
C ARG A 227 -2.01 32.24 -23.90
N ILE A 228 -0.97 32.27 -23.06
CA ILE A 228 -0.23 31.05 -22.70
C ILE A 228 -1.11 30.19 -21.82
N VAL A 229 -1.27 28.92 -22.18
CA VAL A 229 -2.09 27.96 -21.44
C VAL A 229 -1.20 27.07 -20.58
N ALA A 230 -1.60 26.91 -19.31
CA ALA A 230 -0.99 26.05 -18.31
C ALA A 230 0.55 26.12 -18.29
N PRO A 231 1.19 27.23 -17.89
CA PRO A 231 2.63 27.45 -18.05
C PRO A 231 3.54 26.41 -17.38
N ARG A 232 3.04 25.66 -16.38
CA ARG A 232 3.80 24.60 -15.71
C ARG A 232 3.55 23.25 -16.40
N ARG A 233 4.55 22.36 -16.37
CA ARG A 233 4.46 21.00 -16.95
C ARG A 233 4.69 19.97 -15.87
N LEU A 234 4.05 18.82 -16.01
CA LEU A 234 4.29 17.64 -15.20
C LEU A 234 4.16 16.40 -16.08
N LEU A 235 5.25 15.64 -16.23
CA LEU A 235 5.21 14.35 -16.94
C LEU A 235 5.01 13.23 -15.92
N MET A 236 4.00 12.39 -16.13
CA MET A 236 3.60 11.30 -15.24
C MET A 236 3.64 9.98 -16.00
N ILE A 237 4.54 9.07 -15.60
CA ILE A 237 4.69 7.75 -16.18
C ILE A 237 4.25 6.71 -15.15
N ASP A 238 3.11 6.07 -15.40
CA ASP A 238 2.53 5.03 -14.55
C ASP A 238 2.92 3.62 -15.01
N ASP A 239 2.77 2.65 -14.11
CA ASP A 239 3.00 1.22 -14.35
C ASP A 239 4.41 0.87 -14.83
N LEU A 240 5.45 1.55 -14.33
CA LEU A 240 6.84 1.34 -14.78
C LEU A 240 7.31 -0.12 -14.66
N HIS A 241 6.75 -0.87 -13.71
CA HIS A 241 6.96 -2.30 -13.51
C HIS A 241 6.52 -3.19 -14.69
N LYS A 242 5.73 -2.65 -15.64
CA LYS A 242 5.35 -3.32 -16.90
C LYS A 242 6.42 -3.21 -17.97
N LEU A 243 7.40 -2.31 -17.82
CA LEU A 243 8.57 -2.26 -18.70
C LEU A 243 9.50 -3.43 -18.39
N ARG A 244 10.24 -3.89 -19.41
CA ARG A 244 11.33 -4.86 -19.20
C ARG A 244 12.43 -4.21 -18.35
N ARG A 245 13.18 -5.01 -17.59
CA ARG A 245 14.25 -4.51 -16.68
C ARG A 245 15.20 -3.53 -17.39
N LYS A 246 15.68 -3.86 -18.58
CA LYS A 246 16.59 -3.01 -19.37
C LYS A 246 15.94 -1.69 -19.81
N GLN A 247 14.70 -1.71 -20.28
CA GLN A 247 13.96 -0.49 -20.66
C GLN A 247 13.77 0.44 -19.46
N ARG A 248 13.42 -0.13 -18.30
CA ARG A 248 13.27 0.63 -17.05
C ARG A 248 14.59 1.27 -16.61
N THR A 249 15.68 0.50 -16.58
CA THR A 249 17.02 1.02 -16.25
C THR A 249 17.41 2.14 -17.21
N LEU A 250 17.26 1.91 -18.52
CA LEU A 250 17.57 2.90 -19.55
C LEU A 250 16.80 4.21 -19.37
N LEU A 251 15.49 4.12 -19.11
CA LEU A 251 14.64 5.29 -18.89
C LEU A 251 15.06 6.08 -17.66
N ILE A 252 15.28 5.41 -16.52
CA ILE A 252 15.66 6.09 -15.26
C ILE A 252 17.05 6.73 -15.40
N ASP A 253 18.03 6.00 -15.94
CA ASP A 253 19.40 6.49 -16.09
C ASP A 253 19.46 7.71 -17.03
N GLU A 254 18.83 7.64 -18.22
CA GLU A 254 18.83 8.76 -19.17
C GLU A 254 18.09 9.99 -18.61
N LEU A 255 16.93 9.82 -17.97
CA LEU A 255 16.20 10.93 -17.37
C LEU A 255 17.00 11.61 -16.25
N THR A 256 17.72 10.83 -15.45
CA THR A 256 18.56 11.35 -14.37
C THR A 256 19.74 12.14 -14.93
N VAL A 257 20.36 11.67 -16.01
CA VAL A 257 21.45 12.38 -16.72
C VAL A 257 20.94 13.66 -17.39
N LEU A 258 19.73 13.63 -17.94
CA LEU A 258 19.11 14.75 -18.65
C LEU A 258 18.79 15.94 -17.73
N ARG A 259 18.56 15.69 -16.43
CA ARG A 259 18.24 16.71 -15.41
C ARG A 259 17.09 17.62 -15.85
N PRO A 260 15.87 17.07 -15.96
CA PRO A 260 14.74 17.83 -16.46
C PRO A 260 14.44 19.05 -15.59
N THR A 261 14.11 20.16 -16.24
CA THR A 261 13.67 21.39 -15.55
C THR A 261 12.22 21.32 -15.09
N ILE A 262 11.48 20.33 -15.60
CA ILE A 262 10.09 20.02 -15.24
C ILE A 262 10.05 18.77 -14.35
N PRO A 263 9.09 18.64 -13.43
CA PRO A 263 8.92 17.42 -12.65
C PRO A 263 8.55 16.24 -13.56
N VAL A 264 9.25 15.12 -13.38
CA VAL A 264 8.95 13.84 -14.01
C VAL A 264 8.63 12.81 -12.92
N TRP A 265 7.36 12.44 -12.81
CA TRP A 265 6.87 11.44 -11.86
C TRP A 265 6.86 10.06 -12.49
N LEU A 266 7.59 9.12 -11.89
CA LEU A 266 7.64 7.73 -12.28
C LEU A 266 6.97 6.89 -11.19
N ALA A 267 5.88 6.19 -11.51
CA ALA A 267 5.20 5.33 -10.54
C ALA A 267 5.49 3.85 -10.80
N GLU A 268 5.96 3.16 -9.76
CA GLU A 268 6.27 1.73 -9.83
C GLU A 268 5.78 0.95 -8.60
N ARG A 269 5.67 -0.37 -8.76
CA ARG A 269 5.38 -1.25 -7.62
C ARG A 269 6.65 -1.39 -6.77
N ALA A 270 6.50 -1.39 -5.45
CA ALA A 270 7.60 -1.71 -4.56
C ALA A 270 8.07 -3.14 -4.84
N SER A 271 9.35 -3.33 -5.22
CA SER A 271 9.94 -4.66 -5.35
C SER A 271 10.79 -4.97 -4.12
N ALA A 272 10.31 -5.89 -3.28
CA ALA A 272 10.99 -6.26 -2.03
C ALA A 272 12.30 -7.05 -2.23
N LEU A 273 12.53 -7.62 -3.42
CA LEU A 273 13.58 -8.62 -3.69
C LEU A 273 14.53 -8.22 -4.84
N GLY A 274 14.52 -6.95 -5.25
CA GLY A 274 15.21 -6.49 -6.47
C GLY A 274 15.86 -5.12 -6.33
N ASN A 275 16.72 -4.93 -5.33
CA ASN A 275 17.58 -3.76 -5.29
C ASN A 275 18.86 -4.04 -6.08
N ASP A 276 18.83 -3.71 -7.37
CA ASP A 276 20.02 -3.52 -8.22
C ASP A 276 19.61 -2.72 -9.46
N LEU A 277 19.15 -1.49 -9.21
CA LEU A 277 18.69 -0.59 -10.28
C LEU A 277 19.35 0.79 -10.28
N LEU A 278 20.25 1.07 -9.34
CA LEU A 278 21.00 2.32 -9.34
C LEU A 278 22.45 2.04 -9.71
N SER A 279 22.82 2.50 -10.90
CA SER A 279 24.20 2.63 -11.34
C SER A 279 24.97 3.52 -10.34
N GLN A 280 26.23 3.17 -10.06
CA GLN A 280 27.10 3.80 -9.04
C GLN A 280 27.43 5.30 -9.27
N GLY A 281 26.75 5.99 -10.19
CA GLY A 281 27.02 7.38 -10.58
C GLY A 281 25.95 8.42 -10.19
N ALA A 282 24.71 8.02 -9.86
CA ALA A 282 23.65 8.96 -9.51
C ALA A 282 23.70 9.33 -8.01
N ARG A 283 23.87 10.61 -7.68
CA ARG A 283 23.77 11.08 -6.28
C ARG A 283 22.30 11.11 -5.86
N GLN A 284 21.86 10.10 -5.10
CA GLN A 284 20.56 10.08 -4.40
C GLN A 284 20.31 11.45 -3.71
N GLY A 285 19.13 12.03 -3.92
CA GLY A 285 18.65 13.22 -3.22
C GLY A 285 18.57 14.51 -4.04
N ARG A 286 19.41 14.71 -5.06
CA ARG A 286 19.34 15.92 -5.93
C ARG A 286 18.66 15.67 -7.26
N ASP A 287 19.15 14.71 -8.03
CA ASP A 287 18.67 14.45 -9.40
C ASP A 287 17.57 13.37 -9.44
N LEU A 288 17.57 12.49 -8.42
CA LEU A 288 16.62 11.40 -8.24
C LEU A 288 16.08 11.41 -6.81
N ARG A 289 14.75 11.43 -6.67
CA ARG A 289 14.05 11.44 -5.38
C ARG A 289 13.08 10.27 -5.32
N GLU A 290 13.16 9.46 -4.26
CA GLU A 290 12.28 8.31 -4.06
C GLU A 290 11.24 8.60 -2.97
N TYR A 291 9.98 8.31 -3.26
CA TYR A 291 8.84 8.47 -2.37
C TYR A 291 8.16 7.12 -2.22
N ALA A 292 8.37 6.46 -1.09
CA ALA A 292 7.58 5.30 -0.72
C ALA A 292 6.25 5.79 -0.11
N LEU A 293 5.12 5.56 -0.79
CA LEU A 293 3.82 6.05 -0.29
C LEU A 293 3.46 5.44 1.07
N GLU A 294 3.92 4.21 1.34
CA GLU A 294 3.74 3.55 2.63
C GLU A 294 4.53 4.24 3.74
N ASP A 295 5.73 4.77 3.43
CA ASP A 295 6.57 5.49 4.37
C ASP A 295 6.09 6.92 4.64
N MET A 296 5.25 7.49 3.78
CA MET A 296 4.57 8.77 4.05
C MET A 296 3.74 8.69 5.35
N TRP A 297 3.36 7.48 5.77
CA TRP A 297 2.55 7.20 6.94
C TRP A 297 3.30 6.46 8.06
N SER A 298 4.61 6.23 7.94
CA SER A 298 5.38 5.36 8.87
C SER A 298 5.99 6.10 10.09
N GLY A 299 5.84 7.43 10.18
CA GLY A 299 6.32 8.24 11.30
C GLY A 299 5.48 8.10 12.59
N SER A 300 5.97 8.65 13.71
CA SER A 300 5.29 8.59 15.02
C SER A 300 3.88 9.20 15.03
N LYS A 301 3.61 10.17 14.15
CA LYS A 301 2.28 10.76 13.91
C LYS A 301 1.56 10.16 12.68
N GLY A 302 2.21 9.24 11.97
CA GLY A 302 1.79 8.73 10.67
C GLY A 302 0.52 7.89 10.75
N THR A 303 0.37 7.05 11.77
CA THR A 303 -0.86 6.24 11.99
C THR A 303 -2.11 7.12 12.19
N HIS A 304 -2.02 8.16 13.03
CA HIS A 304 -3.12 9.09 13.25
C HIS A 304 -3.47 9.89 11.98
N GLN A 305 -2.46 10.28 11.20
CA GLN A 305 -2.67 11.01 9.95
C GLN A 305 -3.26 10.11 8.86
N PHE A 306 -2.82 8.86 8.77
CA PHE A 306 -3.43 7.88 7.88
C PHE A 306 -4.88 7.61 8.28
N MET A 307 -5.19 7.49 9.57
CA MET A 307 -6.56 7.35 10.04
C MET A 307 -7.43 8.54 9.63
N ALA A 308 -6.91 9.77 9.77
CA ALA A 308 -7.63 10.97 9.35
C ALA A 308 -7.82 11.05 7.82
N PHE A 309 -6.87 10.53 7.04
CA PHE A 309 -6.95 10.40 5.58
C PHE A 309 -7.96 9.34 5.16
N ALA A 310 -7.88 8.14 5.75
CA ALA A 310 -8.78 7.03 5.56
C ALA A 310 -10.22 7.41 5.89
N GLN A 311 -10.45 8.04 7.04
CA GLN A 311 -11.78 8.53 7.44
C GLN A 311 -12.34 9.51 6.41
N ASN A 312 -11.54 10.44 5.89
CA ASN A 312 -12.00 11.38 4.86
C ASN A 312 -12.43 10.66 3.57
N ILE A 313 -11.69 9.64 3.14
CA ILE A 313 -12.06 8.81 1.98
C ILE A 313 -13.38 8.08 2.24
N LEU A 314 -13.53 7.48 3.42
CA LEU A 314 -14.72 6.71 3.77
C LEU A 314 -15.97 7.59 3.89
N ASP A 315 -15.86 8.75 4.55
CA ASP A 315 -16.96 9.69 4.74
C ASP A 315 -17.42 10.30 3.41
N ARG A 316 -16.48 10.68 2.51
CA ARG A 316 -16.81 11.15 1.15
C ARG A 316 -17.59 10.12 0.33
N ARG A 317 -17.31 8.82 0.53
CA ARG A 317 -18.07 7.74 -0.14
C ARG A 317 -19.41 7.48 0.51
N MET A 318 -19.49 7.61 1.83
CA MET A 318 -20.76 7.51 2.56
C MET A 318 -21.72 8.63 2.23
N SER A 319 -21.25 9.84 1.94
CA SER A 319 -22.12 10.96 1.58
C SER A 319 -22.75 10.84 0.19
N LEU A 320 -22.20 10.00 -0.70
CA LEU A 320 -22.76 9.77 -2.05
C LEU A 320 -23.87 8.71 -2.10
N GLN A 321 -24.13 8.00 -1.01
CA GLN A 321 -25.17 6.99 -0.94
C GLN A 321 -26.36 7.46 -0.09
N ASP A 322 -27.57 7.04 -0.45
CA ASP A 322 -28.80 7.37 0.31
C ASP A 322 -29.39 6.16 1.04
N VAL A 323 -28.69 5.03 1.08
CA VAL A 323 -29.20 3.78 1.68
C VAL A 323 -29.10 3.82 3.20
N VAL A 324 -28.00 4.33 3.72
CA VAL A 324 -27.68 4.48 5.14
C VAL A 324 -27.77 5.97 5.48
N ALA A 325 -28.60 6.31 6.45
CA ALA A 325 -28.83 7.70 6.89
C ALA A 325 -27.68 8.23 7.77
N SER A 326 -26.45 8.13 7.30
CA SER A 326 -25.25 8.69 7.93
C SER A 326 -24.26 9.14 6.87
N SER A 327 -23.69 10.34 7.05
CA SER A 327 -22.59 10.87 6.24
C SER A 327 -21.22 10.50 6.80
N SER A 328 -21.13 10.04 8.05
CA SER A 328 -19.88 9.56 8.64
C SER A 328 -19.88 8.05 8.79
N PHE A 329 -18.88 7.41 8.19
CA PHE A 329 -18.69 5.97 8.29
C PHE A 329 -18.35 5.54 9.71
N SER A 330 -17.57 6.37 10.43
CA SER A 330 -17.16 6.10 11.81
C SER A 330 -18.35 5.94 12.76
N GLN A 331 -19.41 6.75 12.57
CA GLN A 331 -20.63 6.72 13.39
C GLN A 331 -21.46 5.44 13.18
N CYS A 332 -21.25 4.75 12.06
CA CYS A 332 -21.91 3.48 11.78
C CYS A 332 -21.19 2.28 12.42
N LEU A 333 -20.05 2.50 13.08
CA LEU A 333 -19.24 1.47 13.72
C LEU A 333 -19.14 1.75 15.22
N GLN A 334 -19.59 0.80 16.04
CA GLN A 334 -19.37 0.86 17.48
C GLN A 334 -17.88 0.66 17.81
N SER A 335 -17.32 1.54 18.64
CA SER A 335 -15.91 1.57 19.01
C SER A 335 -15.62 0.93 20.38
N GLU A 336 -16.65 0.68 21.18
CA GLU A 336 -16.52 0.15 22.55
C GLU A 336 -17.65 -0.85 22.85
N TYR A 337 -17.39 -1.80 23.74
CA TYR A 337 -18.41 -2.72 24.23
C TYR A 337 -19.40 -2.02 25.13
N SER A 338 -20.68 -2.40 25.04
CA SER A 338 -21.54 -2.21 26.21
C SER A 338 -21.13 -3.23 27.28
N PRO A 339 -21.05 -2.85 28.58
CA PRO A 339 -20.67 -3.78 29.65
C PRO A 339 -21.55 -5.03 29.72
N ASP A 340 -22.78 -4.96 29.21
CA ASP A 340 -23.74 -6.04 29.20
C ASP A 340 -23.47 -7.06 28.09
N GLU A 341 -22.90 -6.64 26.95
CA GLU A 341 -22.61 -7.51 25.79
C GLU A 341 -21.55 -8.58 26.08
N ILE A 342 -20.60 -8.27 26.97
CA ILE A 342 -19.43 -9.12 27.26
C ILE A 342 -19.38 -9.62 28.70
N ARG A 343 -20.45 -9.38 29.47
CA ARG A 343 -20.46 -9.65 30.92
C ARG A 343 -20.22 -11.12 31.25
N GLU A 344 -20.84 -12.02 30.48
CA GLU A 344 -20.70 -13.47 30.67
C GLU A 344 -19.28 -13.94 30.34
N GLU A 345 -18.69 -13.46 29.24
CA GLU A 345 -17.32 -13.73 28.83
C GLU A 345 -16.32 -13.24 29.88
N VAL A 346 -16.50 -12.01 30.37
CA VAL A 346 -15.63 -11.40 31.39
C VAL A 346 -15.70 -12.21 32.69
N THR A 347 -16.90 -12.59 33.13
CA THR A 347 -17.08 -13.42 34.34
C THR A 347 -16.38 -14.77 34.20
N ARG A 348 -16.57 -15.45 33.06
CA ARG A 348 -15.87 -16.71 32.75
C ARG A 348 -14.35 -16.55 32.75
N GLY A 349 -13.84 -15.45 32.22
CA GLY A 349 -12.41 -15.12 32.20
C GLY A 349 -11.82 -14.95 33.60
N ILE A 350 -12.54 -14.24 34.48
CA ILE A 350 -12.17 -14.03 35.89
C ILE A 350 -12.12 -15.38 36.63
N GLU A 351 -13.14 -16.22 36.44
CA GLU A 351 -13.18 -17.56 37.06
C GLU A 351 -12.04 -18.47 36.58
N ALA A 352 -11.72 -18.43 35.29
CA ALA A 352 -10.62 -19.20 34.70
C ALA A 352 -9.26 -18.74 35.28
N PHE A 353 -9.04 -17.43 35.37
CA PHE A 353 -7.83 -16.87 36.00
C PHE A 353 -7.70 -17.31 37.46
N ASN A 354 -8.76 -17.17 38.26
CA ASN A 354 -8.75 -17.55 39.66
C ASN A 354 -8.42 -19.03 39.84
N THR A 355 -8.98 -19.89 38.98
CA THR A 355 -8.68 -21.33 38.99
C THR A 355 -7.21 -21.62 38.70
N GLU A 356 -6.59 -20.91 37.76
CA GLU A 356 -5.17 -21.10 37.41
C GLU A 356 -4.23 -20.58 38.51
N VAL A 357 -4.59 -19.46 39.13
CA VAL A 357 -3.78 -18.80 40.17
C VAL A 357 -3.85 -19.48 41.53
N ARG A 358 -4.86 -20.31 41.82
CA ARG A 358 -4.98 -21.06 43.08
C ARG A 358 -3.69 -21.78 43.49
N ARG A 359 -2.93 -22.32 42.53
CA ARG A 359 -1.64 -22.99 42.77
C ARG A 359 -0.54 -22.06 43.31
N HIS A 360 -0.76 -20.75 43.30
CA HIS A 360 0.14 -19.69 43.73
C HIS A 360 -0.33 -18.92 44.97
N GLU A 361 -1.52 -19.22 45.52
CA GLU A 361 -2.05 -18.52 46.70
C GLU A 361 -1.12 -18.59 47.93
N GLY A 362 -0.38 -19.69 48.09
CA GLY A 362 0.62 -19.85 49.14
C GLY A 362 2.02 -19.31 48.82
N ASN A 363 2.24 -18.75 47.62
CA ASN A 363 3.56 -18.28 47.21
C ASN A 363 3.75 -16.79 47.58
N VAL A 364 4.57 -16.54 48.61
CA VAL A 364 4.90 -15.19 49.10
C VAL A 364 5.39 -14.27 47.97
N ARG A 365 6.10 -14.84 46.98
CA ARG A 365 6.66 -14.11 45.83
C ARG A 365 5.62 -13.33 45.02
N TYR A 366 4.40 -13.86 44.87
CA TYR A 366 3.35 -13.29 44.03
C TYR A 366 2.20 -12.66 44.83
N SER A 367 2.29 -12.65 46.16
CA SER A 367 1.20 -12.23 47.07
C SER A 367 0.63 -10.84 46.74
N GLU A 368 1.49 -9.85 46.49
CA GLU A 368 1.06 -8.49 46.13
C GLU A 368 0.34 -8.44 44.76
N TRP A 369 0.84 -9.17 43.77
CA TRP A 369 0.22 -9.22 42.44
C TRP A 369 -1.15 -9.89 42.48
N LEU A 370 -1.29 -10.95 43.27
CA LEU A 370 -2.57 -11.64 43.44
C LEU A 370 -3.59 -10.81 44.22
N ALA A 371 -3.14 -10.03 45.22
CA ALA A 371 -3.99 -9.10 45.94
C ALA A 371 -4.56 -8.01 45.01
N ARG A 372 -3.74 -7.46 44.10
CA ARG A 372 -4.20 -6.51 43.06
C ARG A 372 -5.25 -7.14 42.15
N ALA A 373 -5.03 -8.37 41.68
CA ALA A 373 -6.02 -9.08 40.86
C ALA A 373 -7.35 -9.27 41.61
N GLN A 374 -7.32 -9.62 42.90
CA GLN A 374 -8.52 -9.80 43.72
C GLN A 374 -9.32 -8.51 43.92
N GLN A 375 -8.67 -7.36 44.08
CA GLN A 375 -9.37 -6.06 44.15
C GLN A 375 -10.18 -5.77 42.89
N ARG A 376 -9.67 -6.16 41.72
CA ARG A 376 -10.33 -5.96 40.42
C ARG A 376 -11.54 -6.87 40.19
N VAL A 377 -11.67 -7.97 40.95
CA VAL A 377 -12.84 -8.88 40.87
C VAL A 377 -14.12 -8.19 41.34
N ALA A 378 -14.03 -7.21 42.24
CA ALA A 378 -15.18 -6.47 42.75
C ALA A 378 -15.89 -5.64 41.67
N GLU A 379 -15.17 -5.24 40.62
CA GLU A 379 -15.68 -4.47 39.47
C GLU A 379 -15.33 -5.20 38.15
N PRO A 380 -16.14 -6.20 37.74
CA PRO A 380 -15.84 -7.03 36.58
C PRO A 380 -15.98 -6.23 35.28
N THR A 381 -14.85 -5.71 34.82
CA THR A 381 -14.72 -4.93 33.59
C THR A 381 -13.74 -5.60 32.64
N ILE A 382 -13.75 -5.20 31.36
CA ILE A 382 -12.74 -5.67 30.40
C ILE A 382 -11.32 -5.25 30.83
N GLU A 383 -11.18 -4.07 31.44
CA GLU A 383 -9.90 -3.56 31.93
C GLU A 383 -9.37 -4.38 33.11
N ALA A 384 -10.26 -4.77 34.05
CA ALA A 384 -9.93 -5.71 35.10
C ALA A 384 -9.41 -7.04 34.53
N LEU A 385 -10.06 -7.55 33.49
CA LEU A 385 -9.65 -8.79 32.83
C LEU A 385 -8.29 -8.66 32.14
N ILE A 386 -8.02 -7.55 31.45
CA ILE A 386 -6.71 -7.26 30.84
C ILE A 386 -5.61 -7.27 31.90
N ASP A 387 -5.80 -6.56 33.01
CA ASP A 387 -4.85 -6.52 34.12
C ASP A 387 -4.53 -7.93 34.66
N MET A 388 -5.55 -8.79 34.79
CA MET A 388 -5.38 -10.18 35.24
C MET A 388 -4.56 -11.01 34.24
N TYR A 389 -4.80 -10.85 32.93
CA TYR A 389 -4.00 -11.54 31.91
C TYR A 389 -2.55 -11.03 31.85
N VAL A 390 -2.30 -9.74 32.13
CA VAL A 390 -0.95 -9.19 32.30
C VAL A 390 -0.24 -9.86 33.48
N ILE A 391 -0.89 -9.95 34.64
CA ILE A 391 -0.36 -10.63 35.84
C ILE A 391 -0.03 -12.10 35.53
N ARG A 392 -0.96 -12.83 34.89
CA ARG A 392 -0.77 -14.22 34.47
C ARG A 392 0.48 -14.40 33.59
N THR A 393 0.67 -13.49 32.65
CA THR A 393 1.82 -13.50 31.73
C THR A 393 3.13 -13.33 32.49
N TRP A 394 3.19 -12.39 33.44
CA TRP A 394 4.38 -12.13 34.24
C TRP A 394 4.73 -13.27 35.19
N ILE A 395 3.73 -13.87 35.85
CA ILE A 395 3.93 -15.08 36.67
C ILE A 395 4.56 -16.18 35.82
N THR A 396 4.02 -16.43 34.62
CA THR A 396 4.56 -17.46 33.72
C THR A 396 5.99 -17.15 33.26
N ARG A 397 6.31 -15.88 33.00
CA ARG A 397 7.67 -15.43 32.64
C ARG A 397 8.67 -15.65 33.77
N ASP A 398 8.28 -15.36 35.01
CA ASP A 398 9.12 -15.55 36.19
C ASP A 398 9.35 -17.04 36.47
N GLU A 399 8.31 -17.87 36.37
CA GLU A 399 8.44 -19.33 36.50
C GLU A 399 9.45 -19.94 35.50
N ALA A 400 9.48 -19.43 34.27
CA ALA A 400 10.42 -19.89 33.25
C ALA A 400 11.88 -19.48 33.51
N LYS A 401 12.14 -18.47 34.36
CA LYS A 401 13.46 -17.95 34.70
C LYS A 401 14.10 -18.62 35.92
N ARG A 402 13.45 -19.62 36.54
CA ARG A 402 13.80 -20.25 37.85
C ARG A 402 15.18 -20.93 37.98
N GLN A 403 16.17 -20.58 37.17
CA GLN A 403 17.56 -20.78 37.55
C GLN A 403 18.01 -19.60 38.44
N MET A 404 17.89 -19.77 39.77
CA MET A 404 18.57 -19.00 40.84
C MET A 404 18.05 -17.60 41.25
N THR A 405 16.81 -17.47 41.72
CA THR A 405 16.35 -16.24 42.42
C THR A 405 15.90 -16.53 43.85
N LEU A 406 16.31 -15.67 44.80
CA LEU A 406 15.87 -15.67 46.20
C LEU A 406 14.34 -15.48 46.31
N ASP A 407 13.71 -16.13 47.29
CA ASP A 407 12.26 -16.05 47.60
C ASP A 407 11.87 -14.70 48.23
N LEU A 408 12.17 -13.59 47.56
CA LEU A 408 11.68 -12.26 47.90
C LEU A 408 10.36 -11.98 47.18
N ALA A 409 9.47 -11.23 47.84
CA ALA A 409 8.23 -10.74 47.23
C ALA A 409 8.54 -9.77 46.08
N LEU A 410 7.84 -9.92 44.96
CA LEU A 410 7.90 -8.97 43.85
C LEU A 410 6.93 -7.82 44.15
N SER A 411 7.43 -6.58 44.13
CA SER A 411 6.64 -5.42 44.50
C SER A 411 5.61 -5.04 43.42
N MET A 412 4.63 -4.22 43.79
CA MET A 412 3.72 -3.58 42.82
C MET A 412 4.42 -2.60 41.88
N GLU A 413 5.43 -1.85 42.34
CA GLU A 413 6.21 -0.93 41.49
C GLU A 413 6.91 -1.70 40.36
N GLU A 414 7.44 -2.90 40.66
CA GLU A 414 8.03 -3.75 39.65
C GLU A 414 7.03 -4.25 38.59
N LEU A 415 5.75 -4.36 38.92
CA LEU A 415 4.71 -4.75 37.96
C LEU A 415 4.34 -3.57 37.07
N GLU A 416 4.25 -2.36 37.63
CA GLU A 416 3.91 -1.14 36.90
C GLU A 416 5.02 -0.71 35.94
N ASP A 417 6.28 -0.80 36.35
CA ASP A 417 7.43 -0.56 35.46
C ASP A 417 7.50 -1.56 34.29
N LYS A 418 6.91 -2.74 34.49
CA LYS A 418 6.87 -3.84 33.51
C LYS A 418 5.57 -3.84 32.69
N ASP A 419 4.53 -3.12 33.11
CA ASP A 419 3.24 -3.03 32.42
C ASP A 419 3.32 -2.01 31.28
N ASN A 420 3.86 -2.46 30.15
CA ASN A 420 3.92 -1.66 28.94
C ASN A 420 2.75 -1.95 27.99
N SER A 421 2.46 -1.00 27.11
CA SER A 421 1.36 -1.10 26.13
C SER A 421 1.43 -2.34 25.23
N GLN A 422 2.61 -2.93 25.03
CA GLN A 422 2.77 -4.16 24.26
C GLN A 422 2.25 -5.39 25.01
N VAL A 423 2.52 -5.50 26.31
CA VAL A 423 2.04 -6.63 27.13
C VAL A 423 0.52 -6.53 27.32
N ARG A 424 -0.03 -5.32 27.49
CA ARG A 424 -1.49 -5.11 27.44
C ARG A 424 -2.09 -5.56 26.10
N GLY A 425 -1.45 -5.22 24.98
CA GLY A 425 -1.86 -5.70 23.65
C GLY A 425 -1.80 -7.23 23.50
N ALA A 426 -0.84 -7.91 24.16
CA ALA A 426 -0.79 -9.37 24.22
C ALA A 426 -1.93 -9.96 25.07
N ALA A 427 -2.27 -9.32 26.19
CA ALA A 427 -3.38 -9.72 27.04
C ALA A 427 -4.72 -9.62 26.28
N GLU A 428 -4.96 -8.53 25.55
CA GLU A 428 -6.17 -8.37 24.72
C GLU A 428 -6.33 -9.49 23.69
N ILE A 429 -5.26 -9.88 22.99
CA ILE A 429 -5.37 -10.94 21.99
C ILE A 429 -5.54 -12.33 22.63
N PHE A 430 -4.99 -12.56 23.84
CA PHE A 430 -5.23 -13.79 24.61
C PHE A 430 -6.68 -13.89 25.06
N ILE A 431 -7.26 -12.79 25.55
CA ILE A 431 -8.67 -12.68 25.90
C ILE A 431 -9.54 -13.00 24.68
N HIS A 432 -9.20 -12.46 23.52
CA HIS A 432 -9.89 -12.77 22.27
C HIS A 432 -9.81 -14.27 21.91
N ASP A 433 -8.64 -14.90 21.99
CA ASP A 433 -8.50 -16.31 21.62
C ASP A 433 -9.21 -17.26 22.60
N GLU A 434 -9.14 -16.97 23.90
CA GLU A 434 -9.69 -17.84 24.95
C GLU A 434 -11.20 -17.63 25.15
N LEU A 435 -11.69 -16.39 25.12
CA LEU A 435 -13.06 -16.05 25.48
C LEU A 435 -13.94 -15.66 24.28
N LYS A 436 -13.35 -15.49 23.10
CA LYS A 436 -14.04 -15.06 21.87
C LYS A 436 -14.69 -13.68 21.99
N ILE A 437 -14.21 -12.86 22.92
CA ILE A 437 -14.51 -11.43 22.95
C ILE A 437 -13.95 -10.82 21.65
N PRO A 438 -14.71 -10.00 20.91
CA PRO A 438 -14.22 -9.45 19.66
C PRO A 438 -12.91 -8.67 19.81
N TYR A 439 -12.19 -8.56 18.72
CA TYR A 439 -10.92 -7.87 18.63
C TYR A 439 -10.83 -7.10 17.31
N TYR A 440 -11.35 -7.59 16.20
CA TYR A 440 -11.27 -6.86 14.93
C TYR A 440 -12.48 -5.93 14.74
N TYR A 441 -12.50 -4.78 15.42
CA TYR A 441 -13.61 -3.82 15.32
C TYR A 441 -13.14 -2.36 15.52
N GLY A 442 -13.99 -1.42 15.11
CA GLY A 442 -13.74 0.01 15.18
C GLY A 442 -12.91 0.55 14.01
N LEU A 443 -12.98 1.86 13.81
CA LEU A 443 -12.29 2.55 12.72
C LEU A 443 -10.76 2.45 12.82
N GLU A 444 -10.21 2.51 14.03
CA GLU A 444 -8.77 2.43 14.25
C GLU A 444 -8.21 1.08 13.79
N ARG A 445 -8.80 -0.03 14.25
CA ARG A 445 -8.36 -1.38 13.86
C ARG A 445 -8.63 -1.65 12.38
N LEU A 446 -9.71 -1.11 11.81
CA LEU A 446 -9.96 -1.14 10.36
C LEU A 446 -8.81 -0.50 9.58
N CYS A 447 -8.33 0.67 10.00
CA CYS A 447 -7.21 1.36 9.35
C CYS A 447 -5.91 0.56 9.46
N VAL A 448 -5.65 -0.07 10.62
CA VAL A 448 -4.48 -0.93 10.82
C VAL A 448 -4.57 -2.20 9.96
N LEU A 449 -5.74 -2.84 9.88
CA LEU A 449 -5.98 -4.02 9.04
C LEU A 449 -5.69 -3.75 7.56
N ALA A 450 -6.03 -2.55 7.08
CA ALA A 450 -5.75 -2.10 5.72
C ALA A 450 -4.26 -1.85 5.44
N THR A 451 -3.38 -1.85 6.45
CA THR A 451 -1.92 -1.75 6.30
C THR A 451 -1.48 -0.57 5.40
N SER A 452 -2.07 0.61 5.61
CA SER A 452 -1.83 1.82 4.79
C SER A 452 -2.19 1.68 3.30
N ASN A 453 -2.97 0.67 2.92
CA ASN A 453 -3.41 0.41 1.56
C ASN A 453 -4.89 0.82 1.36
N ILE A 454 -5.14 1.71 0.39
CA ILE A 454 -6.47 2.28 0.15
C ILE A 454 -7.42 1.23 -0.44
N GLU A 455 -6.96 0.37 -1.37
CA GLU A 455 -7.82 -0.67 -1.95
C GLU A 455 -8.23 -1.70 -0.89
N GLU A 456 -7.34 -2.05 0.04
CA GLU A 456 -7.67 -2.92 1.17
C GLU A 456 -8.67 -2.25 2.12
N LEU A 457 -8.44 -0.97 2.45
CA LEU A 457 -9.37 -0.18 3.26
C LEU A 457 -10.78 -0.19 2.66
N LEU A 458 -10.88 0.09 1.35
CA LEU A 458 -12.15 0.12 0.63
C LEU A 458 -12.80 -1.26 0.56
N SER A 459 -12.03 -2.33 0.37
CA SER A 459 -12.54 -3.71 0.37
C SER A 459 -13.13 -4.09 1.74
N LEU A 460 -12.46 -3.77 2.83
CA LEU A 460 -12.95 -4.02 4.18
C LEU A 460 -14.18 -3.14 4.51
N ALA A 461 -14.15 -1.87 4.15
CA ALA A 461 -15.30 -0.97 4.30
C ALA A 461 -16.51 -1.43 3.48
N ALA A 462 -16.29 -1.97 2.28
CA ALA A 462 -17.34 -2.56 1.46
C ALA A 462 -18.03 -3.72 2.18
N ALA A 463 -17.26 -4.59 2.85
CA ALA A 463 -17.80 -5.71 3.62
C ALA A 463 -18.65 -5.24 4.80
N LEU A 464 -18.19 -4.24 5.55
CA LEU A 464 -18.96 -3.62 6.63
C LEU A 464 -20.23 -2.94 6.11
N TYR A 465 -20.15 -2.23 4.99
CA TYR A 465 -21.30 -1.56 4.38
C TYR A 465 -22.40 -2.55 3.97
N VAL A 466 -22.06 -3.75 3.49
CA VAL A 466 -23.05 -4.81 3.23
C VAL A 466 -23.79 -5.20 4.51
N GLY A 467 -23.10 -5.25 5.66
CA GLY A 467 -23.73 -5.45 6.96
C GLY A 467 -24.72 -4.33 7.33
N LEU A 468 -24.35 -3.08 7.08
CA LEU A 468 -25.23 -1.92 7.29
C LEU A 468 -26.48 -1.98 6.39
N GLN A 469 -26.31 -2.32 5.12
CA GLN A 469 -27.42 -2.53 4.19
C GLN A 469 -28.35 -3.64 4.68
N ALA A 470 -27.81 -4.75 5.18
CA ALA A 470 -28.62 -5.82 5.75
C ALA A 470 -29.45 -5.35 6.95
N LYS A 471 -28.87 -4.56 7.87
CA LYS A 471 -29.61 -3.97 9.00
C LYS A 471 -30.73 -3.03 8.53
N GLN A 472 -30.47 -2.22 7.51
CA GLN A 472 -31.46 -1.32 6.92
C GLN A 472 -32.63 -2.10 6.29
N VAL A 473 -32.32 -3.16 5.52
CA VAL A 473 -33.34 -4.03 4.91
C VAL A 473 -34.19 -4.72 5.98
N LEU A 474 -33.56 -5.15 7.08
CA LEU A 474 -34.23 -5.74 8.23
C LEU A 474 -34.92 -4.70 9.15
N ARG A 475 -34.90 -3.41 8.78
CA ARG A 475 -35.52 -2.29 9.52
C ARG A 475 -35.11 -2.27 10.99
N LYS A 476 -33.83 -2.54 11.28
CA LYS A 476 -33.31 -2.45 12.65
C LYS A 476 -33.33 -0.98 13.10
N PRO A 477 -33.66 -0.69 14.37
CA PRO A 477 -33.80 0.67 14.88
C PRO A 477 -32.46 1.43 14.90
N GLN A 478 -31.34 0.72 15.00
CA GLN A 478 -30.00 1.28 14.95
C GLN A 478 -29.22 0.73 13.75
N LEU A 479 -28.69 1.63 12.93
CA LEU A 479 -27.83 1.32 11.78
C LEU A 479 -26.35 1.40 12.16
N VAL A 480 -26.02 0.84 13.32
CA VAL A 480 -24.65 0.75 13.83
C VAL A 480 -24.28 -0.73 13.92
N LEU A 481 -23.09 -1.11 13.47
CA LEU A 481 -22.58 -2.47 13.63
C LEU A 481 -21.96 -2.65 15.01
N SER A 482 -22.40 -3.68 15.72
CA SER A 482 -21.78 -4.10 16.99
C SER A 482 -20.37 -4.66 16.75
N PRO A 483 -19.48 -4.69 17.76
CA PRO A 483 -18.14 -5.24 17.63
C PRO A 483 -18.11 -6.67 17.05
N SER A 484 -19.03 -7.53 17.50
CA SER A 484 -19.15 -8.92 17.01
C SER A 484 -19.55 -9.01 15.54
N GLU A 485 -20.45 -8.13 15.08
CA GLU A 485 -20.84 -8.08 13.66
C GLU A 485 -19.71 -7.55 12.78
N GLN A 486 -19.00 -6.51 13.25
CA GLN A 486 -17.84 -5.96 12.55
C GLN A 486 -16.76 -7.02 12.37
N GLU A 487 -16.37 -7.70 13.46
CA GLU A 487 -15.35 -8.74 13.41
C GLU A 487 -15.74 -9.87 12.46
N LYS A 488 -16.99 -10.35 12.54
CA LYS A 488 -17.46 -11.40 11.65
C LYS A 488 -17.28 -11.01 10.18
N LEU A 489 -17.73 -9.82 9.79
CA LEU A 489 -17.63 -9.33 8.42
C LEU A 489 -16.17 -9.12 7.97
N LEU A 490 -15.32 -8.59 8.85
CA LEU A 490 -13.91 -8.36 8.57
C LEU A 490 -13.12 -9.67 8.43
N VAL A 491 -13.38 -10.64 9.30
CA VAL A 491 -12.78 -11.99 9.22
C VAL A 491 -13.27 -12.73 7.97
N GLU A 492 -14.55 -12.61 7.61
CA GLU A 492 -15.07 -13.17 6.35
C GLU A 492 -14.39 -12.52 5.12
N ALA A 493 -14.22 -11.20 5.12
CA ALA A 493 -13.51 -10.50 4.05
C ALA A 493 -12.04 -10.95 3.96
N ALA A 494 -11.36 -11.09 5.10
CA ALA A 494 -10.01 -11.61 5.17
C ALA A 494 -9.89 -13.05 4.65
N LYS A 495 -10.84 -13.93 5.00
CA LYS A 495 -10.92 -15.31 4.49
C LYS A 495 -11.12 -15.35 2.99
N ARG A 496 -12.00 -14.51 2.44
CA ARG A 496 -12.18 -14.38 0.98
C ARG A 496 -10.86 -13.97 0.32
N LYS A 497 -10.17 -12.94 0.83
CA LYS A 497 -8.85 -12.54 0.32
C LYS A 497 -7.88 -13.73 0.29
N ARG A 498 -7.82 -14.50 1.38
CA ARG A 498 -6.99 -15.71 1.48
C ARG A 498 -7.38 -16.77 0.44
N GLU A 499 -8.67 -17.01 0.23
CA GLU A 499 -9.19 -18.00 -0.74
C GLU A 499 -8.94 -17.63 -2.20
N PHE A 500 -8.74 -16.35 -2.51
CA PHE A 500 -8.41 -15.88 -3.87
C PHE A 500 -6.91 -15.99 -4.23
N ILE A 501 -6.02 -16.19 -3.25
CA ILE A 501 -4.56 -16.29 -3.47
C ILE A 501 -4.21 -17.32 -4.56
N PRO A 502 -4.75 -18.57 -4.54
CA PRO A 502 -4.40 -19.58 -5.54
C PRO A 502 -4.77 -19.20 -6.97
N LYS A 503 -5.74 -18.30 -7.16
CA LYS A 503 -6.27 -17.92 -8.48
C LYS A 503 -5.50 -16.77 -9.14
N ASN A 504 -4.82 -15.94 -8.35
CA ASN A 504 -4.21 -14.70 -8.83
C ASN A 504 -2.69 -14.79 -9.06
N HIS A 505 -2.07 -15.90 -8.67
CA HIS A 505 -0.62 -16.06 -8.62
C HIS A 505 -0.15 -17.18 -9.54
N THR A 506 1.06 -17.05 -10.08
CA THR A 506 1.62 -18.06 -11.00
C THR A 506 1.91 -19.35 -10.25
N GLU A 507 2.37 -19.24 -9.00
CA GLU A 507 2.59 -20.35 -8.06
C GLU A 507 1.56 -20.31 -6.92
N GLY A 508 0.30 -20.02 -7.23
CA GLY A 508 -0.71 -19.67 -6.22
C GLY A 508 -0.98 -20.71 -5.14
N SER A 509 -0.95 -22.00 -5.47
CA SER A 509 -1.10 -23.07 -4.47
C SER A 509 0.05 -23.09 -3.47
N ARG A 510 1.29 -22.83 -3.94
CA ARG A 510 2.49 -22.74 -3.09
C ARG A 510 2.48 -21.46 -2.26
N ALA A 511 2.10 -20.33 -2.85
CA ALA A 511 1.92 -19.06 -2.13
C ALA A 511 0.90 -19.21 -0.99
N PHE A 512 -0.27 -19.80 -1.26
CA PHE A 512 -1.28 -20.08 -0.24
C PHE A 512 -0.72 -20.97 0.88
N ARG A 513 -0.06 -22.09 0.53
CA ARG A 513 0.47 -23.04 1.51
C ARG A 513 1.57 -22.42 2.37
N LEU A 514 2.45 -21.62 1.77
CA LEU A 514 3.49 -20.88 2.49
C LEU A 514 2.88 -19.86 3.46
N LEU A 515 1.94 -19.03 3.01
CA LEU A 515 1.30 -18.03 3.86
C LEU A 515 0.51 -18.67 5.00
N ASP A 516 -0.17 -19.78 4.73
CA ASP A 516 -0.89 -20.54 5.75
C ASP A 516 0.05 -21.13 6.80
N SER A 517 1.21 -21.59 6.35
CA SER A 517 2.27 -22.09 7.21
C SER A 517 2.85 -21.00 8.11
N ILE A 518 3.12 -19.81 7.53
CA ILE A 518 3.57 -18.64 8.29
C ILE A 518 2.51 -18.22 9.31
N GLY A 519 1.23 -18.19 8.92
CA GLY A 519 0.11 -17.88 9.81
C GLY A 519 -0.01 -18.85 10.98
N GLY A 520 0.03 -20.16 10.71
CA GLY A 520 0.02 -21.20 11.73
C GLY A 520 1.21 -21.13 12.68
N PHE A 521 2.40 -20.89 12.15
CA PHE A 521 3.61 -20.71 12.94
C PHE A 521 3.54 -19.46 13.83
N CYS A 522 3.12 -18.32 13.27
CA CYS A 522 2.91 -17.08 14.02
C CYS A 522 1.89 -17.27 15.14
N ARG A 523 0.81 -18.03 14.89
CA ARG A 523 -0.20 -18.36 15.90
C ARG A 523 0.39 -19.20 17.04
N GLU A 524 1.16 -20.26 16.72
CA GLU A 524 1.82 -21.09 17.74
C GLU A 524 2.77 -20.27 18.62
N LYS A 525 3.48 -19.29 18.04
CA LYS A 525 4.42 -18.43 18.77
C LYS A 525 3.73 -17.32 19.58
N THR A 526 2.64 -16.77 19.07
CA THR A 526 1.88 -15.70 19.74
C THR A 526 1.24 -16.21 21.02
N PHE A 527 0.53 -17.34 20.96
CA PHE A 527 -0.23 -17.89 22.09
C PHE A 527 0.61 -18.76 23.04
N GLN A 528 1.91 -18.50 23.11
CA GLN A 528 2.73 -19.05 24.19
C GLN A 528 2.41 -18.28 25.48
N ARG A 529 2.15 -19.00 26.57
CA ARG A 529 1.65 -18.41 27.82
C ARG A 529 2.55 -17.32 28.43
N ASN A 530 3.85 -17.38 28.18
CA ASN A 530 4.82 -16.38 28.62
C ASN A 530 4.88 -15.13 27.71
N ALA A 531 4.07 -15.08 26.64
CA ALA A 531 4.04 -14.03 25.62
C ALA A 531 5.44 -13.51 25.28
N PRO A 532 6.35 -14.35 24.78
CA PRO A 532 7.78 -14.02 24.70
C PRO A 532 8.06 -12.84 23.76
N TYR A 533 7.12 -12.57 22.85
CA TYR A 533 7.13 -11.44 21.93
C TYR A 533 5.80 -10.72 22.05
N ALA A 534 5.74 -9.66 22.86
CA ALA A 534 4.55 -8.82 22.98
C ALA A 534 4.53 -7.78 21.84
N PRO A 535 3.37 -7.44 21.24
CA PRO A 535 2.01 -7.94 21.51
C PRO A 535 1.70 -9.32 20.88
N GLY A 536 2.59 -9.86 20.06
CA GLY A 536 2.51 -11.20 19.48
C GLY A 536 3.51 -11.36 18.34
N VAL A 537 3.59 -12.53 17.71
CA VAL A 537 4.42 -12.77 16.52
C VAL A 537 3.54 -12.70 15.28
N THR A 538 3.90 -11.84 14.32
CA THR A 538 3.13 -11.66 13.08
C THR A 538 4.00 -11.73 11.82
N GLY A 539 5.26 -12.12 11.97
CA GLY A 539 6.20 -12.21 10.87
C GLY A 539 7.34 -13.17 11.13
N ILE A 540 8.07 -13.45 10.06
CA ILE A 540 9.27 -14.28 10.05
C ILE A 540 10.46 -13.46 9.54
N ARG A 541 11.67 -13.82 9.93
CA ARG A 541 12.90 -13.17 9.48
C ARG A 541 13.83 -14.18 8.84
N LEU A 542 14.36 -13.83 7.66
CA LEU A 542 15.56 -14.43 7.11
C LEU A 542 16.75 -13.55 7.49
N SER A 543 17.75 -14.11 8.18
CA SER A 543 19.02 -13.41 8.41
C SER A 543 19.67 -13.02 7.08
N GLN A 544 20.60 -12.07 7.10
CA GLN A 544 21.35 -11.69 5.89
C GLN A 544 22.02 -12.90 5.22
N THR A 545 22.55 -13.81 6.04
CA THR A 545 23.17 -15.07 5.62
C THR A 545 22.17 -16.01 4.94
N GLU A 546 20.98 -16.20 5.51
CA GLU A 546 19.91 -17.00 4.89
C GLU A 546 19.35 -16.34 3.63
N PHE A 547 19.14 -15.02 3.66
CA PHE A 547 18.63 -14.26 2.53
C PHE A 547 19.60 -14.26 1.33
N ALA A 548 20.91 -14.26 1.60
CA ALA A 548 21.93 -14.39 0.56
C ALA A 548 21.86 -15.75 -0.17
N LYS A 549 21.42 -16.83 0.50
CA LYS A 549 21.25 -18.15 -0.15
C LYS A 549 20.18 -18.13 -1.24
N LEU A 550 19.17 -17.26 -1.13
CA LEU A 550 18.14 -17.07 -2.17
C LEU A 550 18.67 -16.38 -3.44
N HIS A 551 19.79 -15.67 -3.33
CA HIS A 551 20.38 -14.86 -4.42
C HIS A 551 21.73 -15.41 -4.91
N SER A 552 22.28 -16.43 -4.25
CA SER A 552 23.59 -16.94 -4.61
C SER A 552 23.55 -17.68 -5.95
N THR A 553 24.45 -17.31 -6.87
CA THR A 553 24.63 -17.98 -8.18
C THR A 553 25.07 -19.45 -8.04
N SER A 554 25.61 -19.81 -6.88
CA SER A 554 25.81 -21.20 -6.48
C SER A 554 24.44 -21.83 -6.22
N ARG A 555 24.04 -22.83 -7.02
CA ARG A 555 22.73 -23.54 -6.95
C ARG A 555 22.54 -24.36 -5.67
N ALA A 556 22.97 -23.91 -4.50
CA ALA A 556 22.92 -24.65 -3.24
C ALA A 556 21.49 -25.08 -2.84
N LEU A 557 20.46 -24.33 -3.26
CA LEU A 557 19.05 -24.63 -3.02
C LEU A 557 18.30 -25.13 -4.27
N GLY A 558 19.01 -25.28 -5.40
CA GLY A 558 18.45 -25.70 -6.69
C GLY A 558 17.26 -24.84 -7.17
N GLY A 559 16.43 -25.41 -8.05
CA GLY A 559 15.25 -24.72 -8.60
C GLY A 559 14.17 -24.39 -7.57
N MET A 560 14.20 -25.01 -6.38
CA MET A 560 13.24 -24.73 -5.30
C MET A 560 13.52 -23.38 -4.63
N GLY A 561 14.79 -22.98 -4.54
CA GLY A 561 15.15 -21.61 -4.12
C GLY A 561 14.58 -20.57 -5.07
N ASP A 562 14.69 -20.78 -6.38
CA ASP A 562 14.15 -19.85 -7.39
C ASP A 562 12.61 -19.77 -7.36
N ILE A 563 11.94 -20.88 -7.05
CA ILE A 563 10.48 -20.91 -6.85
C ILE A 563 10.12 -20.11 -5.59
N LEU A 564 10.82 -20.35 -4.47
CA LEU A 564 10.56 -19.62 -3.22
C LEU A 564 10.78 -18.11 -3.38
N THR A 565 11.85 -17.69 -4.06
CA THR A 565 12.12 -16.27 -4.35
C THR A 565 10.98 -15.66 -5.18
N ARG A 566 10.49 -16.37 -6.21
CA ARG A 566 9.33 -15.92 -7.01
C ARG A 566 8.07 -15.83 -6.16
N VAL A 567 7.77 -16.84 -5.35
CA VAL A 567 6.59 -16.85 -4.47
C VAL A 567 6.65 -15.70 -3.46
N LEU A 568 7.78 -15.48 -2.79
CA LEU A 568 7.95 -14.36 -1.86
C LEU A 568 7.84 -13.01 -2.55
N ALA A 569 8.36 -12.88 -3.77
CA ALA A 569 8.24 -11.67 -4.58
C ALA A 569 6.79 -11.40 -4.99
N GLU A 570 6.05 -12.42 -5.44
CA GLU A 570 4.62 -12.29 -5.76
C GLU A 570 3.81 -11.93 -4.51
N CYS A 571 4.03 -12.61 -3.38
CA CYS A 571 3.36 -12.32 -2.11
C CYS A 571 3.62 -10.88 -1.62
N ALA A 572 4.85 -10.38 -1.74
CA ALA A 572 5.16 -8.99 -1.41
C ALA A 572 4.53 -8.01 -2.43
N ALA A 573 4.59 -8.34 -3.72
CA ALA A 573 4.05 -7.52 -4.79
C ALA A 573 2.53 -7.38 -4.71
N ASP A 574 1.80 -8.38 -4.21
CA ASP A 574 0.34 -8.35 -4.04
C ASP A 574 -0.09 -7.99 -2.60
N ASN A 575 0.81 -7.40 -1.82
CA ASN A 575 0.56 -6.94 -0.44
C ASN A 575 0.03 -8.04 0.49
N LEU A 576 0.40 -9.30 0.27
CA LEU A 576 0.10 -10.41 1.19
C LEU A 576 1.12 -10.44 2.34
N VAL A 577 2.32 -9.92 2.08
CA VAL A 577 3.40 -9.80 3.05
C VAL A 577 4.03 -8.42 2.96
N VAL A 578 4.24 -7.78 4.10
CA VAL A 578 4.95 -6.51 4.23
C VAL A 578 6.39 -6.80 4.60
N THR A 579 7.32 -6.30 3.79
CA THR A 579 8.74 -6.58 3.98
C THR A 579 9.45 -5.41 4.67
N LYS A 580 10.28 -5.69 5.68
CA LYS A 580 11.02 -4.67 6.42
C LYS A 580 12.45 -5.13 6.69
N GLN A 581 13.42 -4.23 6.54
CA GLN A 581 14.78 -4.53 6.96
C GLN A 581 14.90 -4.49 8.48
N SER A 582 15.61 -5.47 9.04
CA SER A 582 16.00 -5.48 10.44
C SER A 582 17.44 -5.03 10.59
N SER A 583 17.66 -4.07 11.49
CA SER A 583 19.00 -3.63 11.87
C SER A 583 19.71 -4.73 12.66
N ALA A 584 21.04 -4.82 12.50
CA ALA A 584 21.85 -5.67 13.35
C ALA A 584 21.78 -5.21 14.81
N SER A 585 21.84 -6.16 15.72
CA SER A 585 21.88 -5.94 17.17
C SER A 585 23.01 -6.76 17.78
N ALA A 586 23.34 -6.54 19.06
CA ALA A 586 24.42 -7.25 19.74
C ALA A 586 24.30 -8.79 19.69
N SER A 587 23.08 -9.32 19.54
CA SER A 587 22.80 -10.76 19.52
C SER A 587 22.28 -11.31 18.19
N ARG A 588 21.97 -10.46 17.20
CA ARG A 588 21.39 -10.88 15.92
C ARG A 588 21.92 -10.05 14.77
N GLU A 589 22.31 -10.74 13.69
CA GLU A 589 22.65 -10.11 12.41
C GLU A 589 21.46 -9.34 11.82
N SER A 590 21.73 -8.43 10.89
CA SER A 590 20.68 -7.82 10.06
C SER A 590 20.01 -8.89 9.19
N GLY A 591 18.85 -8.56 8.64
CA GLY A 591 18.10 -9.49 7.80
C GLY A 591 16.80 -8.89 7.29
N MET A 592 16.06 -9.67 6.51
CA MET A 592 14.77 -9.27 5.93
C MET A 592 13.63 -9.90 6.71
N ILE A 593 12.73 -9.07 7.23
CA ILE A 593 11.50 -9.50 7.91
C ILE A 593 10.35 -9.50 6.90
N PHE A 594 9.57 -10.57 6.93
CA PHE A 594 8.35 -10.78 6.16
C PHE A 594 7.19 -10.84 7.16
N TYR A 595 6.47 -9.73 7.29
CA TYR A 595 5.28 -9.63 8.12
C TYR A 595 4.05 -10.03 7.33
N LEU A 596 3.16 -10.83 7.91
CA LEU A 596 1.85 -11.04 7.30
C LEU A 596 1.12 -9.70 7.19
N ASN A 597 0.44 -9.50 6.07
CA ASN A 597 -0.51 -8.41 5.91
C ASN A 597 -1.54 -8.46 7.06
N ARG A 598 -1.93 -7.28 7.59
CA ARG A 598 -2.75 -7.20 8.80
C ARG A 598 -4.15 -7.77 8.59
N THR A 599 -4.71 -7.64 7.38
CA THR A 599 -5.95 -8.32 7.01
C THR A 599 -5.80 -9.85 7.12
N LEU A 600 -4.68 -10.42 6.68
CA LEU A 600 -4.45 -11.87 6.82
C LEU A 600 -4.24 -12.29 8.28
N CYS A 601 -3.71 -11.41 9.15
CA CYS A 601 -3.59 -11.70 10.59
C CYS A 601 -4.96 -12.04 11.21
N ALA A 602 -6.03 -11.37 10.77
CA ALA A 602 -7.40 -11.65 11.25
C ALA A 602 -7.87 -13.08 10.93
N CYS A 603 -7.39 -13.71 9.85
CA CYS A 603 -7.70 -15.11 9.55
C CYS A 603 -7.15 -16.09 10.59
N TYR A 604 -6.08 -15.71 11.29
CA TYR A 604 -5.34 -16.55 12.21
C TYR A 604 -5.54 -16.17 13.68
N GLY A 605 -6.38 -15.16 13.97
CA GLY A 605 -6.55 -14.64 15.32
C GLY A 605 -5.29 -13.93 15.83
N LEU A 606 -4.49 -13.32 14.96
CA LEU A 606 -3.23 -12.65 15.30
C LEU A 606 -3.43 -11.15 15.58
N PRO A 607 -2.60 -10.54 16.45
CA PRO A 607 -2.75 -9.13 16.79
C PRO A 607 -2.58 -8.22 15.56
N VAL A 608 -3.36 -7.13 15.53
CA VAL A 608 -3.31 -6.17 14.42
C VAL A 608 -2.08 -5.27 14.49
N GLN A 609 -1.52 -5.04 15.67
CA GLN A 609 -0.28 -4.26 15.78
C GLN A 609 0.86 -4.97 15.04
N MET A 610 1.86 -4.19 14.60
CA MET A 610 3.11 -4.76 14.08
C MET A 610 3.83 -5.50 15.20
N GLY A 611 3.57 -6.80 15.31
CA GLY A 611 4.13 -7.67 16.32
C GLY A 611 5.62 -7.94 16.14
N GLY A 612 6.15 -8.79 17.00
CA GLY A 612 7.47 -9.39 16.85
C GLY A 612 7.57 -10.34 15.65
N TRP A 613 8.78 -10.82 15.45
CA TRP A 613 9.15 -11.74 14.38
C TRP A 613 10.05 -12.85 14.91
N GLN A 614 10.16 -13.95 14.16
CA GLN A 614 11.02 -15.09 14.49
C GLN A 614 11.95 -15.44 13.34
N ASP A 615 13.18 -15.82 13.68
CA ASP A 615 14.13 -16.36 12.72
C ASP A 615 13.65 -17.70 12.14
N VAL A 616 13.79 -17.84 10.83
CA VAL A 616 13.54 -19.06 10.08
C VAL A 616 14.66 -19.25 9.05
N SER A 617 14.90 -20.49 8.67
CA SER A 617 15.84 -20.83 7.59
C SER A 617 15.14 -20.88 6.23
N VAL A 618 15.91 -20.72 5.15
CA VAL A 618 15.37 -20.89 3.79
C VAL A 618 14.85 -22.32 3.58
N SER A 619 15.52 -23.32 4.14
CA SER A 619 15.08 -24.71 4.10
C SER A 619 13.70 -24.93 4.73
N GLU A 620 13.43 -24.28 5.87
CA GLU A 620 12.12 -24.37 6.51
C GLU A 620 11.03 -23.73 5.66
N LEU A 621 11.32 -22.58 5.03
CA LEU A 621 10.36 -21.94 4.13
C LEU A 621 10.06 -22.79 2.88
N ILE A 622 11.06 -23.47 2.32
CA ILE A 622 10.84 -24.41 1.23
C ILE A 622 9.97 -25.58 1.70
N ASP A 623 10.22 -26.14 2.87
CA ASP A 623 9.41 -27.24 3.42
C ASP A 623 7.96 -26.79 3.69
N TRP A 624 7.76 -25.59 4.24
CA TRP A 624 6.44 -25.00 4.45
C TRP A 624 5.68 -24.73 3.14
N MET A 625 6.38 -24.26 2.12
CA MET A 625 5.81 -24.04 0.79
C MET A 625 5.34 -25.34 0.14
N GLU A 626 6.09 -26.43 0.31
CA GLU A 626 5.79 -27.73 -0.32
C GLU A 626 4.83 -28.60 0.49
N ARG A 627 5.04 -28.70 1.80
CA ARG A 627 4.34 -29.66 2.67
C ARG A 627 3.41 -29.00 3.69
N GLY A 628 3.58 -27.71 3.94
CA GLY A 628 2.84 -26.97 4.96
C GLY A 628 3.51 -27.05 6.33
N PHE A 629 3.08 -26.16 7.23
CA PHE A 629 3.53 -26.15 8.62
C PHE A 629 2.85 -27.24 9.45
N VAL A 630 3.65 -28.03 10.17
CA VAL A 630 3.15 -28.97 11.18
C VAL A 630 3.54 -28.46 12.56
N PRO A 631 2.57 -28.12 13.44
CA PRO A 631 2.85 -27.63 14.78
C PRO A 631 3.67 -28.61 15.62
N ASN A 632 4.56 -28.10 16.48
CA ASN A 632 5.44 -28.94 17.28
C ASN A 632 4.70 -29.92 18.21
N ARG A 633 3.45 -29.63 18.59
CA ARG A 633 2.61 -30.54 19.39
C ARG A 633 2.26 -31.84 18.66
N ARG A 634 2.17 -31.84 17.31
CA ARG A 634 1.90 -33.05 16.51
C ARG A 634 3.17 -33.88 16.27
N ARG A 635 4.33 -33.25 16.07
CA ARG A 635 5.61 -33.96 15.91
C ARG A 635 5.99 -34.84 17.11
N LYS A 636 5.57 -34.47 18.33
CA LYS A 636 5.77 -35.31 19.53
C LYS A 636 4.85 -36.54 19.61
N LEU A 637 3.70 -36.52 18.93
CA LEU A 637 2.71 -37.60 18.92
C LEU A 637 2.94 -38.60 17.78
N GLU A 638 3.60 -38.20 16.70
CA GLU A 638 3.98 -39.09 15.58
C GLU A 638 5.33 -39.81 15.81
N MET A 639 6.09 -39.38 16.82
CA MET A 639 7.35 -39.99 17.27
C MET A 639 7.21 -40.78 18.59
N SER A 640 5.98 -40.92 19.08
CA SER A 640 5.59 -41.76 20.23
C SER A 640 4.66 -42.87 19.74
#